data_AF-A0A846JU08-F1
#
_entry.id   AF-A0A846JU08-F1
#
_cell.length_a   1.000
_cell.length_b   1.000
_cell.length_c   1.000
_cell.angle_alpha   90.00
_cell.angle_beta   90.00
_cell.angle_gamma   90.00
#
_symmetry.space_group_name_H-M   'P 1'
#
loop_
_entity.id
_entity.type
_entity.pdbx_description
1 polymer ?
#
loop_
_entity_poly.entity_id
_entity_poly.type
_entity_poly.pdbx_seq_one_letter_code
_entity_poly.pdbx_strand_id
1 'polypeptide(L)'
;MKNQLKYTEDILFNNYMVSSLGEEYVHSQIPFFIEKNICEDMIFYSERINHMALDILENINGKHKKLLEYFDDFPLRNKIFKLKCPISPMYWSRYDTFVDINNHVYFAEFNYDKPCGQKEIHLAERCNFNGNLNEGFIKRLVNTLLKISDVYCDGNEKINIGFLIDPCHYEELHHSYYFKEILKNTNINIVQVGNNNLSVKDGYVYGYSKIKLQIILRLFPTEFFYEINNIEDILDSFNEGKVLIINDPRIIAIQAKGFFAYLWDLIKNNSNFICEYDKNIIRKSIPYTEIFKSKKLKTTLENKDNYVVKSSLGRYSQEVYIGKSYKHNAWEDEINNILRKDKIHIVQKLINIRQEYAYAPDFKNTNIPILAYGNFGIYLMDKKVEGFLVRWSKDLLTDDNYTWMSPLGTRDCLLEIEKNNFISEKSRINIYEELNEELSFKYNFTGAYSNINEYISLDIMTVTNELYNEIKTTSRTFCEILKKIYPYIQKNIKLFGPILGIPEDLYKIISQSYTTTLCALGRIDFALDNYGDLKILEFNSETPAGIVESIGINSIIKKRFDLKYINPNEDLRYDIKNTLLYIIEEIKQLKEIKNIAVVTSWYYEDIYTTNILCEILKELDNYNIIFGNIYDLDVKNHKIYLYGEEIHAIYRYYP
;
A
#
# COMPACT_ATOMS: atom_id res chain seq x y z
N MET A 1 10.22 5.78 16.61
CA MET A 1 9.94 4.32 16.59
C MET A 1 10.51 3.68 17.84
N LYS A 2 9.84 2.68 18.43
CA LYS A 2 10.44 1.89 19.53
C LYS A 2 11.51 0.96 18.95
N ASN A 3 12.43 0.50 19.80
CA ASN A 3 13.30 -0.63 19.46
C ASN A 3 12.44 -1.83 19.04
N GLN A 4 12.68 -2.39 17.85
CA GLN A 4 11.78 -3.36 17.22
C GLN A 4 11.63 -4.64 18.06
N LEU A 5 12.71 -5.16 18.64
CA LEU A 5 12.70 -6.31 19.54
C LEU A 5 11.81 -6.06 20.76
N LYS A 6 11.95 -4.90 21.42
CA LYS A 6 11.09 -4.53 22.56
C LYS A 6 9.63 -4.39 22.17
N TYR A 7 9.37 -3.93 20.94
CA TYR A 7 8.01 -3.85 20.41
C TYR A 7 7.43 -5.25 20.19
N THR A 8 8.19 -6.18 19.60
CA THR A 8 7.78 -7.58 19.48
C THR A 8 7.54 -8.21 20.85
N GLU A 9 8.42 -8.02 21.84
CA GLU A 9 8.21 -8.53 23.21
C GLU A 9 6.89 -8.02 23.80
N ASP A 10 6.59 -6.72 23.66
CA ASP A 10 5.32 -6.13 24.10
C ASP A 10 4.12 -6.75 23.40
N ILE A 11 4.23 -7.02 22.10
CA ILE A 11 3.17 -7.68 21.31
C ILE A 11 2.91 -9.10 21.83
N LEU A 12 3.96 -9.91 22.00
CA LEU A 12 3.83 -11.32 22.39
C LEU A 12 3.31 -11.46 23.82
N PHE A 13 3.92 -10.74 24.77
CA PHE A 13 3.63 -10.94 26.19
C PHE A 13 2.42 -10.14 26.67
N ASN A 14 2.19 -8.93 26.14
CA ASN A 14 1.14 -8.03 26.65
C ASN A 14 -0.10 -7.94 25.75
N ASN A 15 -0.07 -8.53 24.53
CA ASN A 15 -1.18 -8.43 23.57
C ASN A 15 -1.74 -9.78 23.12
N TYR A 16 -1.43 -10.87 23.85
CA TYR A 16 -1.97 -12.20 23.60
C TYR A 16 -1.73 -12.71 22.16
N MET A 17 -0.67 -12.26 21.50
CA MET A 17 -0.26 -12.83 20.21
C MET A 17 0.38 -14.20 20.42
N VAL A 18 0.23 -15.08 19.43
CA VAL A 18 0.89 -16.39 19.44
C VAL A 18 2.10 -16.37 18.53
N SER A 19 3.09 -17.11 19.01
CA SER A 19 4.38 -17.31 18.41
C SER A 19 4.31 -18.13 17.11
N SER A 20 4.85 -17.60 16.00
CA SER A 20 5.15 -18.34 14.77
C SER A 20 6.67 -18.30 14.48
N LEU A 21 7.17 -19.10 13.55
CA LEU A 21 8.59 -19.03 13.19
C LEU A 21 8.95 -17.60 12.70
N GLY A 22 9.76 -16.86 13.47
CA GLY A 22 10.22 -15.52 13.09
C GLY A 22 9.40 -14.34 13.64
N GLU A 23 8.79 -14.47 14.83
CA GLU A 23 7.98 -13.43 15.50
C GLU A 23 8.61 -12.05 15.60
N GLU A 24 9.93 -11.97 15.70
CA GLU A 24 10.65 -10.70 15.68
C GLU A 24 10.43 -9.90 14.37
N TYR A 25 9.85 -10.53 13.35
CA TYR A 25 9.60 -9.96 12.02
C TYR A 25 8.11 -9.83 11.63
N VAL A 26 7.16 -10.16 12.51
CA VAL A 26 5.74 -10.26 12.10
C VAL A 26 5.02 -8.90 12.10
N HIS A 27 5.48 -7.91 12.86
CA HIS A 27 4.81 -6.61 12.93
C HIS A 27 5.78 -5.45 12.70
N SER A 28 5.60 -4.76 11.58
CA SER A 28 6.22 -3.47 11.32
C SER A 28 5.53 -2.37 12.12
N GLN A 29 6.32 -1.47 12.70
CA GLN A 29 5.80 -0.25 13.35
C GLN A 29 5.54 0.88 12.34
N ILE A 30 5.98 0.72 11.09
CA ILE A 30 5.90 1.75 10.06
C ILE A 30 4.53 1.62 9.39
N PRO A 31 3.68 2.68 9.43
CA PRO A 31 2.37 2.63 8.81
C PRO A 31 2.51 2.57 7.28
N PHE A 32 1.58 1.86 6.66
CA PHE A 32 1.34 1.91 5.22
C PHE A 32 0.08 2.74 4.97
N PHE A 33 0.18 3.70 4.06
CA PHE A 33 -0.94 4.58 3.71
C PHE A 33 -1.60 4.12 2.42
N ILE A 34 -2.88 3.79 2.50
CA ILE A 34 -3.73 3.48 1.36
C ILE A 34 -4.26 4.79 0.79
N GLU A 35 -4.27 4.91 -0.54
CA GLU A 35 -4.87 6.04 -1.23
C GLU A 35 -6.36 6.15 -0.88
N LYS A 36 -6.81 7.37 -0.61
CA LYS A 36 -8.15 7.63 -0.07
C LYS A 36 -9.29 7.05 -0.93
N ASN A 37 -9.22 7.23 -2.25
CA ASN A 37 -10.19 6.68 -3.20
C ASN A 37 -10.27 5.15 -3.17
N ILE A 38 -9.12 4.47 -3.07
CA ILE A 38 -9.05 3.01 -2.95
C ILE A 38 -9.65 2.56 -1.63
N CYS A 39 -9.34 3.26 -0.54
CA CYS A 39 -9.91 2.98 0.78
C CYS A 39 -11.44 3.18 0.79
N GLU A 40 -11.95 4.24 0.15
CA GLU A 40 -13.39 4.49 0.00
C GLU A 40 -14.07 3.37 -0.80
N ASP A 41 -13.46 2.92 -1.90
CA ASP A 41 -13.94 1.77 -2.69
C ASP A 41 -13.94 0.47 -1.87
N MET A 42 -12.88 0.20 -1.09
CA MET A 42 -12.81 -0.95 -0.17
C MET A 42 -13.96 -0.95 0.83
N ILE A 43 -14.23 0.19 1.47
CA ILE A 43 -15.36 0.33 2.42
C ILE A 43 -16.67 0.11 1.69
N PHE A 44 -16.92 0.91 0.65
CA PHE A 44 -18.20 0.95 -0.04
C PHE A 44 -18.57 -0.40 -0.67
N TYR A 45 -17.65 -1.04 -1.38
CA TYR A 45 -17.89 -2.37 -1.96
C TYR A 45 -18.09 -3.42 -0.86
N SER A 46 -17.32 -3.38 0.24
CA SER A 46 -17.44 -4.38 1.30
C SER A 46 -18.80 -4.32 1.99
N GLU A 47 -19.25 -3.12 2.37
CA GLU A 47 -20.56 -2.93 2.99
C GLU A 47 -21.69 -3.38 2.04
N ARG A 48 -21.66 -2.94 0.78
CA ARG A 48 -22.69 -3.31 -0.22
C ARG A 48 -22.75 -4.81 -0.46
N ILE A 49 -21.61 -5.47 -0.65
CA ILE A 49 -21.57 -6.91 -0.87
C ILE A 49 -22.01 -7.67 0.40
N ASN A 50 -21.62 -7.21 1.59
CA ASN A 50 -22.05 -7.81 2.85
C ASN A 50 -23.58 -7.71 3.05
N HIS A 51 -24.16 -6.53 2.80
CA HIS A 51 -25.61 -6.35 2.79
C HIS A 51 -26.32 -7.37 1.88
N MET A 52 -25.86 -7.48 0.63
CA MET A 52 -26.42 -8.43 -0.34
C MET A 52 -26.21 -9.89 0.09
N ALA A 53 -25.04 -10.24 0.66
CA ALA A 53 -24.75 -11.59 1.11
C ALA A 53 -25.67 -12.02 2.26
N LEU A 54 -25.90 -11.13 3.24
CA LEU A 54 -26.84 -11.37 4.33
C LEU A 54 -28.29 -11.51 3.81
N ASP A 55 -28.72 -10.65 2.89
CA ASP A 55 -30.06 -10.75 2.28
C ASP A 55 -30.25 -12.07 1.50
N ILE A 56 -29.20 -12.52 0.78
CA ILE A 56 -29.19 -13.82 0.09
C ILE A 56 -29.31 -14.96 1.11
N LEU A 57 -28.57 -14.87 2.22
CA LEU A 57 -28.57 -15.89 3.26
C LEU A 57 -29.93 -16.00 3.95
N GLU A 58 -30.57 -14.88 4.30
CA GLU A 58 -31.93 -14.85 4.85
C GLU A 58 -32.95 -15.51 3.90
N ASN A 59 -32.74 -15.39 2.60
CA ASN A 59 -33.60 -15.93 1.56
C ASN A 59 -33.08 -17.24 0.93
N ILE A 60 -32.14 -17.92 1.59
CA ILE A 60 -31.47 -19.10 1.05
C ILE A 60 -32.42 -20.28 0.82
N ASN A 61 -33.47 -20.43 1.63
CA ASN A 61 -34.48 -21.48 1.42
C ASN A 61 -35.59 -21.09 0.44
N GLY A 62 -35.62 -19.83 0.01
CA GLY A 62 -36.59 -19.27 -0.93
C GLY A 62 -35.99 -19.06 -2.31
N LYS A 63 -36.00 -17.81 -2.79
CA LYS A 63 -35.52 -17.44 -4.14
C LYS A 63 -34.05 -17.81 -4.38
N HIS A 64 -33.22 -17.91 -3.34
CA HIS A 64 -31.79 -18.23 -3.45
C HIS A 64 -31.45 -19.71 -3.18
N LYS A 65 -32.43 -20.63 -3.18
CA LYS A 65 -32.22 -22.07 -2.92
C LYS A 65 -31.13 -22.73 -3.74
N LYS A 66 -30.92 -22.26 -4.98
CA LYS A 66 -29.86 -22.76 -5.86
C LYS A 66 -28.45 -22.59 -5.28
N LEU A 67 -28.22 -21.62 -4.38
CA LEU A 67 -26.92 -21.44 -3.72
C LEU A 67 -26.46 -22.69 -2.97
N LEU A 68 -27.39 -23.50 -2.45
CA LEU A 68 -27.10 -24.78 -1.80
C LEU A 68 -26.44 -25.81 -2.74
N GLU A 69 -26.34 -25.57 -4.04
CA GLU A 69 -25.66 -26.46 -5.00
C GLU A 69 -24.23 -26.00 -5.31
N TYR A 70 -23.76 -24.90 -4.71
CA TYR A 70 -22.48 -24.26 -5.06
C TYR A 70 -21.36 -24.57 -4.05
N PHE A 71 -21.61 -25.34 -3.01
CA PHE A 71 -20.59 -25.71 -2.02
C PHE A 71 -20.81 -27.15 -1.56
N ASP A 72 -19.73 -27.76 -1.08
CA ASP A 72 -19.69 -29.17 -0.72
C ASP A 72 -20.70 -29.53 0.39
N ASP A 73 -21.10 -30.81 0.42
CA ASP A 73 -21.86 -31.35 1.55
C ASP A 73 -20.98 -31.46 2.78
N PHE A 74 -21.58 -31.40 3.98
CA PHE A 74 -20.88 -31.53 5.25
C PHE A 74 -21.82 -32.08 6.33
N PRO A 75 -21.28 -32.66 7.42
CA PRO A 75 -22.10 -33.20 8.50
C PRO A 75 -23.06 -32.14 9.07
N LEU A 76 -24.30 -32.53 9.39
CA LEU A 76 -25.36 -31.64 9.91
C LEU A 76 -25.86 -30.55 8.95
N ARG A 77 -25.36 -30.45 7.71
CA ARG A 77 -25.82 -29.47 6.70
C ARG A 77 -27.34 -29.37 6.60
N ASN A 78 -28.00 -30.52 6.48
CA ASN A 78 -29.46 -30.58 6.38
C ASN A 78 -30.17 -30.06 7.64
N LYS A 79 -29.61 -30.25 8.83
CA LYS A 79 -30.18 -29.73 10.08
C LYS A 79 -29.99 -28.21 10.16
N ILE A 80 -28.77 -27.73 9.87
CA ILE A 80 -28.41 -26.30 9.88
C ILE A 80 -29.27 -25.47 8.92
N PHE A 81 -29.41 -25.88 7.66
CA PHE A 81 -30.22 -25.12 6.71
C PHE A 81 -31.74 -25.30 6.89
N LYS A 82 -32.19 -26.19 7.78
CA LYS A 82 -33.61 -26.33 8.18
C LYS A 82 -33.98 -25.53 9.44
N LEU A 83 -33.01 -24.87 10.09
CA LEU A 83 -33.26 -23.98 11.21
C LEU A 83 -34.23 -22.87 10.81
N LYS A 84 -35.23 -22.63 11.66
CA LYS A 84 -36.32 -21.67 11.47
C LYS A 84 -36.14 -20.39 12.28
N CYS A 85 -35.22 -20.39 13.24
CA CYS A 85 -34.84 -19.18 13.98
C CYS A 85 -34.31 -18.09 13.02
N PRO A 86 -34.47 -16.80 13.35
CA PRO A 86 -33.84 -15.70 12.60
C PRO A 86 -32.33 -15.89 12.45
N ILE A 87 -31.73 -15.32 11.41
CA ILE A 87 -30.27 -15.30 11.26
C ILE A 87 -29.67 -14.50 12.41
N SER A 88 -28.67 -15.06 13.08
CA SER A 88 -27.99 -14.37 14.17
C SER A 88 -27.27 -13.13 13.66
N PRO A 89 -27.17 -12.04 14.45
CA PRO A 89 -26.38 -10.89 14.07
C PRO A 89 -24.96 -11.30 13.70
N MET A 90 -24.45 -10.75 12.60
CA MET A 90 -23.05 -10.94 12.24
C MET A 90 -22.19 -10.09 13.16
N TYR A 91 -21.58 -10.71 14.16
CA TYR A 91 -20.73 -9.95 15.07
C TYR A 91 -19.46 -9.49 14.38
N TRP A 92 -18.86 -10.35 13.56
CA TRP A 92 -17.68 -9.97 12.80
C TRP A 92 -17.42 -10.86 11.58
N SER A 93 -16.91 -10.28 10.50
CA SER A 93 -16.44 -11.00 9.31
C SER A 93 -15.20 -10.30 8.72
N ARG A 94 -14.51 -10.97 7.80
CA ARG A 94 -13.33 -10.42 7.11
C ARG A 94 -13.37 -10.71 5.62
N TYR A 95 -13.14 -9.71 4.79
CA TYR A 95 -12.94 -9.88 3.35
C TYR A 95 -11.46 -9.78 3.01
N ASP A 96 -10.93 -10.82 2.35
CA ASP A 96 -9.57 -10.82 1.85
C ASP A 96 -9.55 -10.04 0.52
N THR A 97 -8.97 -8.85 0.57
CA THR A 97 -9.08 -7.81 -0.47
C THR A 97 -7.72 -7.50 -1.06
N PHE A 98 -7.69 -7.33 -2.38
CA PHE A 98 -6.48 -7.03 -3.15
C PHE A 98 -6.72 -5.85 -4.07
N VAL A 99 -5.65 -5.09 -4.32
CA VAL A 99 -5.64 -3.99 -5.28
C VAL A 99 -4.87 -4.44 -6.52
N ASP A 100 -5.45 -4.31 -7.71
CA ASP A 100 -4.78 -4.65 -8.96
C ASP A 100 -3.82 -3.53 -9.43
N ILE A 101 -3.03 -3.81 -10.48
CA ILE A 101 -2.12 -2.83 -11.10
C ILE A 101 -2.79 -1.58 -11.67
N ASN A 102 -4.12 -1.55 -11.76
CA ASN A 102 -4.92 -0.44 -12.24
C ASN A 102 -5.71 0.23 -11.10
N ASN A 103 -5.35 -0.06 -9.85
CA ASN A 103 -5.97 0.48 -8.63
C ASN A 103 -7.44 0.05 -8.42
N HIS A 104 -7.88 -1.05 -9.05
CA HIS A 104 -9.19 -1.63 -8.79
C HIS A 104 -9.15 -2.56 -7.57
N VAL A 105 -10.20 -2.48 -6.76
CA VAL A 105 -10.37 -3.30 -5.55
C VAL A 105 -11.09 -4.60 -5.89
N TYR A 106 -10.50 -5.73 -5.50
CA TYR A 106 -11.09 -7.06 -5.69
C TYR A 106 -11.10 -7.88 -4.40
N PHE A 107 -12.21 -8.57 -4.13
CA PHE A 107 -12.30 -9.58 -3.10
C PHE A 107 -11.89 -10.95 -3.64
N ALA A 108 -11.01 -11.66 -2.95
CA ALA A 108 -10.61 -13.01 -3.33
C ALA A 108 -11.36 -14.09 -2.55
N GLU A 109 -11.79 -13.77 -1.32
CA GLU A 109 -12.46 -14.68 -0.38
C GLU A 109 -13.20 -13.89 0.70
N PHE A 110 -14.33 -14.44 1.19
CA PHE A 110 -15.03 -13.95 2.37
C PHE A 110 -14.86 -14.92 3.53
N ASN A 111 -14.52 -14.42 4.70
CA ASN A 111 -14.38 -15.17 5.93
C ASN A 111 -15.48 -14.71 6.91
N TYR A 112 -16.60 -15.42 6.94
CA TYR A 112 -17.69 -15.17 7.88
C TYR A 112 -17.63 -16.10 9.11
N ASP A 113 -17.12 -17.31 8.96
CA ASP A 113 -17.36 -18.44 9.88
C ASP A 113 -16.44 -18.42 11.09
N LYS A 114 -15.15 -18.25 10.80
CA LYS A 114 -14.09 -18.12 11.79
C LYS A 114 -13.07 -17.11 11.28
N PRO A 115 -13.41 -15.82 11.25
CA PRO A 115 -12.39 -14.83 10.93
C PRO A 115 -11.33 -14.79 12.08
N CYS A 116 -10.21 -14.08 11.90
CA CYS A 116 -9.15 -13.78 12.90
C CYS A 116 -8.61 -12.37 12.60
N GLY A 117 -8.03 -11.66 13.60
CA GLY A 117 -7.37 -10.37 13.37
C GLY A 117 -7.63 -9.26 14.40
N GLN A 118 -8.51 -9.46 15.39
CA GLN A 118 -8.92 -8.39 16.33
C GLN A 118 -7.77 -7.90 17.21
N LYS A 119 -6.86 -8.78 17.61
CA LYS A 119 -5.71 -8.43 18.44
C LYS A 119 -4.78 -7.49 17.65
N GLU A 120 -4.60 -7.78 16.37
CA GLU A 120 -3.70 -7.11 15.44
C GLU A 120 -4.26 -5.73 15.07
N ILE A 121 -5.57 -5.64 14.86
CA ILE A 121 -6.27 -4.37 14.64
C ILE A 121 -6.19 -3.48 15.89
N HIS A 122 -6.42 -4.03 17.09
CA HIS A 122 -6.28 -3.27 18.35
C HIS A 122 -4.83 -2.85 18.60
N LEU A 123 -3.85 -3.66 18.22
CA LEU A 123 -2.44 -3.26 18.26
C LEU A 123 -2.17 -2.08 17.32
N ALA A 124 -2.66 -2.15 16.07
CA ALA A 124 -2.54 -1.08 15.08
C ALA A 124 -3.28 0.20 15.49
N GLU A 125 -4.41 0.10 16.18
CA GLU A 125 -5.14 1.24 16.75
C GLU A 125 -4.27 2.05 17.74
N ARG A 126 -3.37 1.39 18.48
CA ARG A 126 -2.50 2.06 19.47
C ARG A 126 -1.34 2.84 18.83
N CYS A 127 -1.12 2.70 17.52
CA CYS A 127 -0.12 3.47 16.80
C CYS A 127 -0.62 4.90 16.57
N ASN A 128 0.14 5.88 17.07
CA ASN A 128 -0.22 7.30 16.97
C ASN A 128 0.29 7.91 15.66
N PHE A 129 -0.58 8.01 14.66
CA PHE A 129 -0.34 8.73 13.42
C PHE A 129 -1.67 9.24 12.84
N ASN A 130 -1.61 10.34 12.07
CA ASN A 130 -2.79 10.93 11.45
C ASN A 130 -3.37 10.00 10.37
N GLY A 131 -4.70 9.88 10.32
CA GLY A 131 -5.39 9.03 9.36
C GLY A 131 -5.36 7.53 9.68
N ASN A 132 -5.11 7.13 10.93
CA ASN A 132 -5.16 5.72 11.36
C ASN A 132 -6.56 5.14 11.15
N LEU A 133 -6.68 4.13 10.29
CA LEU A 133 -7.96 3.52 9.91
C LEU A 133 -8.63 2.74 11.04
N ASN A 134 -7.88 2.36 12.07
CA ASN A 134 -8.36 1.55 13.18
C ASN A 134 -8.68 2.36 14.44
N GLU A 135 -8.64 3.70 14.37
CA GLU A 135 -8.96 4.55 15.50
C GLU A 135 -10.35 4.25 16.07
N GLY A 136 -10.43 3.96 17.38
CA GLY A 136 -11.66 3.64 18.10
C GLY A 136 -12.19 2.22 17.88
N PHE A 137 -11.45 1.34 17.21
CA PHE A 137 -11.85 -0.04 16.92
C PHE A 137 -12.27 -0.80 18.19
N ILE A 138 -11.45 -0.79 19.24
CA ILE A 138 -11.73 -1.60 20.44
C ILE A 138 -13.05 -1.22 21.10
N LYS A 139 -13.36 0.09 21.13
CA LYS A 139 -14.62 0.60 21.68
C LYS A 139 -15.81 0.10 20.85
N ARG A 140 -15.70 0.11 19.53
CA ARG A 140 -16.76 -0.39 18.63
C ARG A 140 -16.94 -1.90 18.77
N LEU A 141 -15.85 -2.66 18.84
CA LEU A 141 -15.86 -4.12 19.04
C LEU A 141 -16.65 -4.49 20.31
N VAL A 142 -16.28 -3.90 21.45
CA VAL A 142 -16.93 -4.15 22.74
C VAL A 142 -18.39 -3.70 22.72
N ASN A 143 -18.69 -2.50 22.22
CA ASN A 143 -20.06 -1.98 22.20
C ASN A 143 -20.99 -2.81 21.31
N THR A 144 -20.51 -3.33 20.18
CA THR A 144 -21.31 -4.18 19.31
C THR A 144 -21.68 -5.49 20.02
N LEU A 145 -20.74 -6.12 20.72
CA LEU A 145 -21.05 -7.35 21.46
C LEU A 145 -22.02 -7.10 22.60
N LEU A 146 -21.85 -5.99 23.33
CA LEU A 146 -22.79 -5.57 24.39
C LEU A 146 -24.19 -5.36 23.82
N LYS A 147 -24.31 -4.60 22.72
CA LYS A 147 -25.58 -4.35 22.06
C LYS A 147 -26.27 -5.64 21.60
N ILE A 148 -25.52 -6.58 21.02
CA ILE A 148 -26.08 -7.90 20.68
C ILE A 148 -26.52 -8.61 21.96
N SER A 149 -25.69 -8.60 23.00
CA SER A 149 -26.00 -9.31 24.25
C SER A 149 -27.25 -8.76 24.95
N ASP A 150 -27.43 -7.44 24.98
CA ASP A 150 -28.57 -6.76 25.62
C ASP A 150 -29.90 -6.99 24.88
N VAL A 151 -29.86 -7.28 23.57
CA VAL A 151 -31.07 -7.64 22.81
C VAL A 151 -31.54 -9.06 23.14
N TYR A 152 -30.61 -9.96 23.48
CA TYR A 152 -30.89 -11.37 23.70
C TYR A 152 -30.97 -11.78 25.17
N CYS A 153 -30.49 -10.94 26.09
CA CYS A 153 -30.49 -11.20 27.53
C CYS A 153 -31.16 -10.05 28.28
N ASP A 154 -31.84 -10.35 29.40
CA ASP A 154 -32.42 -9.31 30.25
C ASP A 154 -31.32 -8.45 30.92
N GLY A 155 -31.40 -7.13 30.75
CA GLY A 155 -30.30 -6.17 30.96
C GLY A 155 -29.78 -5.97 32.39
N ASN A 156 -30.19 -6.76 33.38
CA ASN A 156 -29.76 -6.62 34.78
C ASN A 156 -28.91 -7.81 35.29
N GLU A 157 -28.72 -8.87 34.51
CA GLU A 157 -27.95 -10.05 34.93
C GLU A 157 -26.57 -10.15 34.27
N LYS A 158 -25.67 -10.91 34.90
CA LYS A 158 -24.37 -11.27 34.34
C LYS A 158 -24.58 -12.22 33.16
N ILE A 159 -24.07 -11.86 31.99
CA ILE A 159 -24.25 -12.62 30.75
C ILE A 159 -23.06 -13.56 30.56
N ASN A 160 -23.30 -14.87 30.54
CA ASN A 160 -22.25 -15.85 30.25
C ASN A 160 -22.21 -16.14 28.75
N ILE A 161 -21.08 -15.83 28.13
CA ILE A 161 -20.81 -16.14 26.73
C ILE A 161 -19.82 -17.29 26.68
N GLY A 162 -20.25 -18.42 26.11
CA GLY A 162 -19.37 -19.53 25.77
C GLY A 162 -18.50 -19.14 24.60
N PHE A 163 -17.20 -18.95 24.82
CA PHE A 163 -16.23 -18.71 23.76
C PHE A 163 -15.72 -20.06 23.28
N LEU A 164 -16.33 -20.56 22.20
CA LEU A 164 -16.10 -21.90 21.67
C LEU A 164 -14.85 -21.93 20.80
N ILE A 165 -13.87 -22.73 21.23
CA ILE A 165 -12.55 -22.89 20.62
C ILE A 165 -12.21 -24.37 20.39
N ASP A 166 -11.30 -24.63 19.47
CA ASP A 166 -10.53 -25.86 19.48
C ASP A 166 -9.37 -25.72 20.48
N PRO A 167 -9.35 -26.51 21.58
CA PRO A 167 -8.29 -26.43 22.58
C PRO A 167 -6.90 -26.81 22.03
N CYS A 168 -6.80 -27.47 20.88
CA CYS A 168 -5.54 -27.80 20.23
C CYS A 168 -4.93 -26.63 19.42
N HIS A 169 -5.71 -25.56 19.19
CA HIS A 169 -5.26 -24.38 18.45
C HIS A 169 -4.92 -23.23 19.42
N TYR A 170 -3.63 -23.06 19.71
CA TYR A 170 -3.11 -22.04 20.64
C TYR A 170 -3.64 -20.63 20.37
N GLU A 171 -3.75 -20.26 19.10
CA GLU A 171 -4.22 -18.93 18.69
C GLU A 171 -5.65 -18.64 19.18
N GLU A 172 -6.55 -19.62 19.12
CA GLU A 172 -7.93 -19.48 19.58
C GLU A 172 -8.02 -19.39 21.11
N LEU A 173 -7.19 -20.16 21.81
CA LEU A 173 -7.09 -20.09 23.26
C LEU A 173 -6.63 -18.69 23.70
N HIS A 174 -5.57 -18.15 23.10
CA HIS A 174 -5.12 -16.78 23.39
C HIS A 174 -6.18 -15.74 23.05
N HIS A 175 -6.89 -15.93 21.93
CA HIS A 175 -8.00 -15.05 21.54
C HIS A 175 -9.13 -15.02 22.58
N SER A 176 -9.44 -16.16 23.19
CA SER A 176 -10.45 -16.24 24.26
C SER A 176 -10.04 -15.44 25.51
N TYR A 177 -8.75 -15.48 25.89
CA TYR A 177 -8.23 -14.69 27.01
C TYR A 177 -8.23 -13.20 26.70
N TYR A 178 -7.88 -12.84 25.47
CA TYR A 178 -7.99 -11.47 24.99
C TYR A 178 -9.42 -10.94 25.12
N PHE A 179 -10.43 -11.68 24.67
CA PHE A 179 -11.84 -11.30 24.83
C PHE A 179 -12.24 -11.15 26.30
N LYS A 180 -11.76 -12.05 27.17
CA LYS A 180 -12.00 -11.96 28.61
C LYS A 180 -11.40 -10.68 29.21
N GLU A 181 -10.21 -10.28 28.77
CA GLU A 181 -9.53 -9.08 29.24
C GLU A 181 -10.23 -7.79 28.79
N ILE A 182 -10.59 -7.68 27.51
CA ILE A 182 -11.23 -6.45 26.98
C ILE A 182 -12.66 -6.26 27.52
N LEU A 183 -13.31 -7.34 27.97
CA LEU A 183 -14.67 -7.32 28.53
C LEU A 183 -14.71 -7.32 30.07
N LYS A 184 -13.56 -7.31 30.76
CA LYS A 184 -13.48 -7.49 32.23
C LYS A 184 -14.29 -6.47 33.06
N ASN A 185 -14.53 -5.29 32.50
CA ASN A 185 -15.28 -4.20 33.13
C ASN A 185 -16.74 -4.13 32.66
N THR A 186 -17.24 -5.16 31.98
CA THR A 186 -18.63 -5.24 31.49
C THR A 186 -19.44 -6.26 32.29
N ASN A 187 -20.74 -6.37 32.01
CA ASN A 187 -21.61 -7.44 32.54
C ASN A 187 -21.39 -8.79 31.83
N ILE A 188 -20.55 -8.85 30.80
CA ILE A 188 -20.24 -10.06 30.05
C ILE A 188 -19.13 -10.86 30.74
N ASN A 189 -19.37 -12.16 30.89
CA ASN A 189 -18.42 -13.14 31.37
C ASN A 189 -18.09 -14.14 30.26
N ILE A 190 -16.83 -14.10 29.82
CA ILE A 190 -16.30 -15.05 28.84
C ILE A 190 -15.99 -16.38 29.53
N VAL A 191 -16.67 -17.43 29.09
CA VAL A 191 -16.47 -18.83 29.52
C VAL A 191 -15.81 -19.58 28.37
N GLN A 192 -14.53 -19.89 28.51
CA GLN A 192 -13.81 -20.72 27.53
C GLN A 192 -14.43 -22.11 27.50
N VAL A 193 -14.79 -22.60 26.31
CA VAL A 193 -15.36 -23.94 26.15
C VAL A 193 -14.76 -24.62 24.92
N GLY A 194 -14.32 -25.86 25.07
CA GLY A 194 -13.98 -26.73 23.95
C GLY A 194 -15.17 -27.56 23.47
N ASN A 195 -14.95 -28.34 22.41
CA ASN A 195 -15.93 -29.26 21.84
C ASN A 195 -16.54 -30.26 22.86
N ASN A 196 -15.79 -30.62 23.90
CA ASN A 196 -16.22 -31.56 24.95
C ASN A 196 -16.81 -30.89 26.20
N ASN A 197 -16.91 -29.56 26.25
CA ASN A 197 -17.31 -28.83 27.47
C ASN A 197 -18.75 -28.31 27.44
N LEU A 198 -19.49 -28.58 26.36
CA LEU A 198 -20.88 -28.17 26.22
C LEU A 198 -21.83 -29.32 26.57
N SER A 199 -22.96 -28.98 27.16
CA SER A 199 -24.04 -29.91 27.52
C SER A 199 -25.38 -29.19 27.47
N VAL A 200 -26.47 -29.94 27.27
CA VAL A 200 -27.84 -29.39 27.23
C VAL A 200 -28.68 -30.00 28.35
N LYS A 201 -29.36 -29.15 29.12
CA LYS A 201 -30.29 -29.56 30.18
C LYS A 201 -31.54 -28.71 30.12
N ASP A 202 -32.71 -29.34 30.05
CA ASP A 202 -34.01 -28.68 29.95
C ASP A 202 -34.09 -27.67 28.77
N GLY A 203 -33.35 -27.96 27.69
CA GLY A 203 -33.22 -27.11 26.50
C GLY A 203 -32.32 -25.88 26.67
N TYR A 204 -31.64 -25.72 27.81
CA TYR A 204 -30.64 -24.68 28.00
C TYR A 204 -29.23 -25.26 27.86
N VAL A 205 -28.32 -24.46 27.30
CA VAL A 205 -26.92 -24.86 27.10
C VAL A 205 -26.06 -24.47 28.30
N TYR A 206 -25.18 -25.38 28.71
CA TYR A 206 -24.28 -25.20 29.84
C TYR A 206 -22.83 -25.51 29.46
N GLY A 207 -21.92 -24.62 29.85
CA GLY A 207 -20.48 -24.87 29.88
C GLY A 207 -20.10 -25.64 31.15
N TYR A 208 -19.27 -26.68 31.01
CA TYR A 208 -18.83 -27.57 32.10
C TYR A 208 -19.99 -28.13 32.94
N SER A 209 -21.16 -28.30 32.32
CA SER A 209 -22.40 -28.76 32.95
C SER A 209 -22.90 -27.93 34.14
N LYS A 210 -22.35 -26.73 34.36
CA LYS A 210 -22.64 -25.90 35.54
C LYS A 210 -22.98 -24.46 35.18
N ILE A 211 -22.37 -23.90 34.15
CA ILE A 211 -22.49 -22.48 33.80
C ILE A 211 -23.47 -22.35 32.65
N LYS A 212 -24.68 -21.85 32.92
CA LYS A 212 -25.67 -21.57 31.87
C LYS A 212 -25.10 -20.53 30.91
N LEU A 213 -25.12 -20.84 29.61
CA LEU A 213 -24.64 -19.98 28.54
C LEU A 213 -25.83 -19.40 27.78
N GLN A 214 -25.89 -18.07 27.68
CA GLN A 214 -26.91 -17.38 26.89
C GLN A 214 -26.47 -17.23 25.43
N ILE A 215 -25.17 -17.09 25.20
CA ILE A 215 -24.58 -16.88 23.89
C ILE A 215 -23.37 -17.82 23.73
N ILE A 216 -23.18 -18.35 22.53
CA ILE A 216 -21.97 -19.04 22.10
C ILE A 216 -21.31 -18.15 21.04
N LEU A 217 -20.19 -17.53 21.38
CA LEU A 217 -19.31 -16.88 20.42
C LEU A 217 -18.29 -17.91 19.93
N ARG A 218 -18.38 -18.31 18.67
CA ARG A 218 -17.59 -19.42 18.13
C ARG A 218 -16.42 -18.93 17.28
N LEU A 219 -15.27 -19.56 17.51
CA LEU A 219 -14.16 -19.67 16.57
C LEU A 219 -14.03 -21.11 16.05
N PHE A 220 -15.14 -21.84 16.01
CA PHE A 220 -15.18 -23.23 15.60
C PHE A 220 -15.90 -23.35 14.24
N PRO A 221 -15.27 -23.94 13.21
CA PRO A 221 -15.86 -24.09 11.88
C PRO A 221 -17.19 -24.84 11.85
N THR A 222 -18.12 -24.39 11.02
CA THR A 222 -19.46 -25.02 10.95
C THR A 222 -19.41 -26.46 10.44
N GLU A 223 -18.56 -26.77 9.46
CA GLU A 223 -18.45 -28.13 8.91
C GLU A 223 -17.89 -29.15 9.92
N PHE A 224 -17.22 -28.69 10.97
CA PHE A 224 -16.68 -29.53 12.05
C PHE A 224 -17.62 -29.60 13.26
N PHE A 225 -18.83 -29.05 13.18
CA PHE A 225 -19.80 -29.07 14.30
C PHE A 225 -20.11 -30.47 14.84
N TYR A 226 -20.00 -31.51 14.00
CA TYR A 226 -20.17 -32.90 14.43
C TYR A 226 -19.17 -33.35 15.51
N GLU A 227 -18.07 -32.63 15.71
CA GLU A 227 -17.06 -32.90 16.74
C GLU A 227 -17.43 -32.33 18.11
N ILE A 228 -18.50 -31.52 18.19
CA ILE A 228 -18.99 -30.90 19.42
C ILE A 228 -19.99 -31.84 20.09
N ASN A 229 -19.78 -32.11 21.38
CA ASN A 229 -20.71 -32.90 22.18
C ASN A 229 -22.08 -32.21 22.28
N ASN A 230 -23.15 -33.00 22.15
CA ASN A 230 -24.53 -32.53 22.21
C ASN A 230 -24.89 -31.47 21.14
N ILE A 231 -24.13 -31.37 20.04
CA ILE A 231 -24.36 -30.33 19.03
C ILE A 231 -25.77 -30.34 18.46
N GLU A 232 -26.38 -31.51 18.28
CA GLU A 232 -27.76 -31.58 17.79
C GLU A 232 -28.75 -30.93 18.76
N ASP A 233 -28.63 -31.21 20.06
CA ASP A 233 -29.44 -30.62 21.12
C ASP A 233 -29.18 -29.11 21.24
N ILE A 234 -27.94 -28.67 21.03
CA ILE A 234 -27.55 -27.26 21.02
C ILE A 234 -28.18 -26.53 19.83
N LEU A 235 -28.17 -27.15 18.64
CA LEU A 235 -28.83 -26.61 17.45
C LEU A 235 -30.35 -26.53 17.63
N ASP A 236 -30.96 -27.51 18.31
CA ASP A 236 -32.39 -27.46 18.64
C ASP A 236 -32.69 -26.35 19.65
N SER A 237 -31.84 -26.18 20.68
CA SER A 237 -31.94 -25.08 21.64
C SER A 237 -31.76 -23.70 20.98
N PHE A 238 -30.84 -23.60 20.01
CA PHE A 238 -30.63 -22.41 19.19
C PHE A 238 -31.84 -22.12 18.30
N ASN A 239 -32.42 -23.16 17.69
CA ASN A 239 -33.64 -23.05 16.88
C ASN A 239 -34.86 -22.56 17.69
N GLU A 240 -34.93 -22.93 18.96
CA GLU A 240 -35.95 -22.50 19.91
C GLU A 240 -35.68 -21.11 20.53
N GLY A 241 -34.53 -20.49 20.24
CA GLY A 241 -34.14 -19.19 20.77
C GLY A 241 -33.67 -19.21 22.23
N LYS A 242 -33.32 -20.38 22.78
CA LYS A 242 -32.84 -20.54 24.17
C LYS A 242 -31.36 -20.23 24.36
N VAL A 243 -30.61 -20.21 23.27
CA VAL A 243 -29.19 -19.81 23.18
C VAL A 243 -29.01 -19.08 21.86
N LEU A 244 -28.09 -18.12 21.81
CA LEU A 244 -27.65 -17.48 20.56
C LEU A 244 -26.30 -18.06 20.11
N ILE A 245 -26.11 -18.34 18.82
CA ILE A 245 -24.82 -18.76 18.26
C ILE A 245 -24.29 -17.67 17.32
N ILE A 246 -23.11 -17.14 17.62
CA ILE A 246 -22.46 -16.07 16.87
C ILE A 246 -21.10 -16.57 16.37
N ASN A 247 -20.79 -16.54 15.07
CA ASN A 247 -21.70 -16.20 13.97
C ASN A 247 -22.70 -17.34 13.71
N ASP A 248 -23.82 -17.05 13.04
CA ASP A 248 -24.85 -18.06 12.73
C ASP A 248 -24.23 -19.26 11.97
N PRO A 249 -24.59 -20.52 12.23
CA PRO A 249 -24.03 -21.65 11.47
C PRO A 249 -24.34 -21.60 9.96
N ARG A 250 -25.43 -20.94 9.54
CA ARG A 250 -25.85 -20.90 8.13
C ARG A 250 -24.94 -20.03 7.26
N ILE A 251 -24.17 -19.11 7.83
CA ILE A 251 -23.25 -18.22 7.11
C ILE A 251 -22.16 -18.96 6.30
N ILE A 252 -21.90 -20.24 6.60
CA ILE A 252 -20.99 -21.07 5.79
C ILE A 252 -21.35 -21.03 4.29
N ALA A 253 -22.62 -20.88 3.94
CA ALA A 253 -23.08 -20.76 2.56
C ALA A 253 -22.54 -19.51 1.83
N ILE A 254 -22.37 -18.39 2.53
CA ILE A 254 -21.89 -17.12 1.96
C ILE A 254 -20.38 -16.90 2.17
N GLN A 255 -19.75 -17.69 3.04
CA GLN A 255 -18.29 -17.83 3.10
C GLN A 255 -17.74 -18.73 1.98
N ALA A 256 -18.46 -19.80 1.62
CA ALA A 256 -17.96 -20.75 0.65
C ALA A 256 -17.53 -20.07 -0.65
N LYS A 257 -16.38 -20.47 -1.19
CA LYS A 257 -15.81 -19.86 -2.41
C LYS A 257 -16.75 -20.01 -3.62
N GLY A 258 -17.62 -21.01 -3.59
CA GLY A 258 -18.72 -21.19 -4.55
C GLY A 258 -19.78 -20.09 -4.55
N PHE A 259 -19.92 -19.32 -3.48
CA PHE A 259 -20.80 -18.15 -3.43
C PHE A 259 -20.46 -17.14 -4.53
N PHE A 260 -19.18 -16.97 -4.86
CA PHE A 260 -18.74 -16.08 -5.94
C PHE A 260 -19.24 -16.59 -7.30
N ALA A 261 -19.16 -17.90 -7.52
CA ALA A 261 -19.70 -18.52 -8.74
C ALA A 261 -21.22 -18.35 -8.82
N TYR A 262 -21.93 -18.40 -7.69
CA TYR A 262 -23.36 -18.14 -7.62
C TYR A 262 -23.71 -16.69 -8.00
N LEU A 263 -22.99 -15.71 -7.46
CA LEU A 263 -23.17 -14.29 -7.80
C LEU A 263 -22.95 -14.05 -9.31
N TRP A 264 -21.92 -14.66 -9.90
CA TRP A 264 -21.69 -14.57 -11.34
C TRP A 264 -22.73 -15.32 -12.19
N ASP A 265 -23.31 -16.40 -11.68
CA ASP A 265 -24.43 -17.09 -12.33
C ASP A 265 -25.69 -16.20 -12.36
N LEU A 266 -25.98 -15.48 -11.28
CA LEU A 266 -27.07 -14.50 -11.24
C LEU A 266 -26.86 -13.39 -12.29
N ILE A 267 -25.62 -12.92 -12.47
CA ILE A 267 -25.28 -11.91 -13.48
C ILE A 267 -25.46 -12.46 -14.91
N LYS A 268 -24.93 -13.65 -15.20
CA LYS A 268 -24.99 -14.26 -16.54
C LYS A 268 -26.39 -14.55 -17.00
N ASN A 269 -27.23 -15.01 -16.07
CA ASN A 269 -28.63 -15.31 -16.35
C ASN A 269 -29.52 -14.06 -16.25
N ASN A 270 -28.92 -12.88 -16.07
CA ASN A 270 -29.61 -11.61 -15.85
C ASN A 270 -30.74 -11.70 -14.82
N SER A 271 -30.49 -12.40 -13.71
CA SER A 271 -31.50 -12.68 -12.69
C SER A 271 -32.07 -11.39 -12.09
N ASN A 272 -33.38 -11.39 -11.81
CA ASN A 272 -34.07 -10.31 -11.12
C ASN A 272 -33.95 -10.41 -9.59
N PHE A 273 -33.21 -11.39 -9.07
CA PHE A 273 -33.04 -11.56 -7.62
C PHE A 273 -32.12 -10.53 -6.97
N ILE A 274 -31.28 -9.89 -7.79
CA ILE A 274 -30.38 -8.79 -7.43
C ILE A 274 -30.56 -7.66 -8.45
N CYS A 275 -30.43 -6.40 -8.02
CA CYS A 275 -30.65 -5.25 -8.90
C CYS A 275 -29.43 -4.97 -9.81
N GLU A 276 -29.60 -4.17 -10.87
CA GLU A 276 -28.48 -3.89 -11.80
C GLU A 276 -27.33 -3.12 -11.13
N TYR A 277 -27.66 -2.30 -10.14
CA TYR A 277 -26.66 -1.61 -9.33
C TYR A 277 -25.73 -2.62 -8.61
N ASP A 278 -26.30 -3.62 -7.92
CA ASP A 278 -25.51 -4.64 -7.23
C ASP A 278 -24.73 -5.52 -8.22
N LYS A 279 -25.32 -5.86 -9.38
CA LYS A 279 -24.62 -6.56 -10.46
C LYS A 279 -23.38 -5.79 -10.90
N ASN A 280 -23.46 -4.46 -11.00
CA ASN A 280 -22.31 -3.62 -11.34
C ASN A 280 -21.23 -3.63 -10.24
N ILE A 281 -21.62 -3.59 -8.96
CA ILE A 281 -20.67 -3.71 -7.85
C ILE A 281 -19.94 -5.06 -7.89
N ILE A 282 -20.66 -6.16 -8.10
CA ILE A 282 -20.04 -7.49 -8.24
C ILE A 282 -19.04 -7.52 -9.41
N ARG A 283 -19.40 -6.98 -10.58
CA ARG A 283 -18.49 -6.94 -11.75
C ARG A 283 -17.20 -6.18 -11.47
N LYS A 284 -17.27 -5.12 -10.65
CA LYS A 284 -16.13 -4.28 -10.28
C LYS A 284 -15.27 -4.89 -9.17
N SER A 285 -15.87 -5.61 -8.23
CA SER A 285 -15.23 -6.01 -6.97
C SER A 285 -15.01 -7.51 -6.78
N ILE A 286 -15.60 -8.38 -7.61
CA ILE A 286 -15.44 -9.83 -7.49
C ILE A 286 -14.86 -10.37 -8.80
N PRO A 287 -13.67 -11.00 -8.80
CA PRO A 287 -13.11 -11.60 -10.00
C PRO A 287 -14.06 -12.62 -10.59
N TYR A 288 -14.10 -12.70 -11.93
CA TYR A 288 -14.95 -13.66 -12.62
C TYR A 288 -14.72 -15.08 -12.10
N THR A 289 -15.80 -15.70 -11.60
CA THR A 289 -15.73 -16.99 -10.92
C THR A 289 -16.84 -17.93 -11.42
N GLU A 290 -16.52 -19.21 -11.58
CA GLU A 290 -17.47 -20.27 -11.96
C GLU A 290 -17.16 -21.57 -11.22
N ILE A 291 -18.16 -22.46 -11.11
CA ILE A 291 -17.90 -23.84 -10.71
C ILE A 291 -17.04 -24.52 -11.77
N PHE A 292 -15.96 -25.15 -11.35
CA PHE A 292 -15.05 -25.88 -12.22
C PHE A 292 -15.70 -27.21 -12.66
N LYS A 293 -15.93 -27.35 -13.97
CA LYS A 293 -16.52 -28.53 -14.62
C LYS A 293 -15.78 -28.83 -15.92
N SER A 294 -16.01 -30.01 -16.50
CA SER A 294 -15.35 -30.48 -17.75
C SER A 294 -15.38 -29.45 -18.90
N LYS A 295 -16.48 -28.71 -19.05
CA LYS A 295 -16.62 -27.58 -20.00
C LYS A 295 -15.50 -26.54 -19.91
N LYS A 296 -14.96 -26.30 -18.73
CA LYS A 296 -13.94 -25.26 -18.47
C LYS A 296 -12.51 -25.78 -18.56
N LEU A 297 -12.32 -27.11 -18.58
CA LEU A 297 -11.01 -27.77 -18.59
C LEU A 297 -10.07 -27.19 -19.65
N LYS A 298 -10.49 -27.19 -20.92
CA LYS A 298 -9.67 -26.73 -22.04
C LYS A 298 -9.18 -25.28 -21.84
N THR A 299 -10.09 -24.36 -21.55
CA THR A 299 -9.75 -22.94 -21.35
C THR A 299 -8.84 -22.73 -20.14
N THR A 300 -9.04 -23.47 -19.06
CA THR A 300 -8.22 -23.40 -17.84
C THR A 300 -6.80 -23.92 -18.07
N LEU A 301 -6.62 -24.94 -18.92
CA LEU A 301 -5.30 -25.44 -19.31
C LEU A 301 -4.58 -24.48 -20.25
N GLU A 302 -5.25 -24.03 -21.32
CA GLU A 302 -4.66 -23.14 -22.35
C GLU A 302 -4.25 -21.76 -21.78
N ASN A 303 -4.94 -21.29 -20.74
CA ASN A 303 -4.72 -19.95 -20.18
C ASN A 303 -4.33 -20.02 -18.69
N LYS A 304 -3.45 -20.95 -18.31
CA LYS A 304 -3.11 -21.25 -16.91
C LYS A 304 -2.77 -19.99 -16.08
N ASP A 305 -2.03 -19.05 -16.65
CA ASP A 305 -1.54 -17.86 -15.93
C ASP A 305 -2.65 -16.89 -15.54
N ASN A 306 -3.84 -17.03 -16.13
CA ASN A 306 -4.99 -16.17 -15.89
C ASN A 306 -5.95 -16.74 -14.85
N TYR A 307 -5.69 -17.92 -14.28
CA TYR A 307 -6.64 -18.61 -13.43
C TYR A 307 -6.04 -19.10 -12.11
N VAL A 308 -6.91 -19.09 -11.09
CA VAL A 308 -6.73 -19.78 -9.83
C VAL A 308 -7.89 -20.78 -9.65
N VAL A 309 -7.56 -22.00 -9.23
CA VAL A 309 -8.55 -23.04 -8.89
C VAL A 309 -8.54 -23.25 -7.39
N LYS A 310 -9.73 -23.27 -6.77
CA LYS A 310 -9.88 -23.34 -5.31
C LYS A 310 -10.98 -24.30 -4.92
N SER A 311 -10.81 -25.07 -3.86
CA SER A 311 -11.91 -25.87 -3.27
C SER A 311 -13.01 -24.98 -2.68
N SER A 312 -14.27 -25.41 -2.70
CA SER A 312 -15.40 -24.59 -2.23
C SER A 312 -15.35 -24.24 -0.73
N LEU A 313 -14.90 -25.18 0.12
CA LEU A 313 -14.79 -25.04 1.59
C LEU A 313 -13.34 -25.09 2.11
N GLY A 314 -12.33 -24.83 1.26
CA GLY A 314 -10.92 -24.83 1.70
C GLY A 314 -10.56 -23.65 2.63
N ARG A 315 -9.58 -23.82 3.52
CA ARG A 315 -9.06 -22.80 4.46
C ARG A 315 -7.52 -22.70 4.42
N TYR A 316 -6.96 -21.61 4.95
CA TYR A 316 -5.50 -21.42 5.18
C TYR A 316 -4.65 -21.70 3.94
N SER A 317 -5.04 -21.16 2.77
CA SER A 317 -4.39 -21.40 1.48
C SER A 317 -4.34 -22.86 1.02
N GLN A 318 -4.98 -23.80 1.74
CA GLN A 318 -5.05 -25.20 1.34
C GLN A 318 -5.99 -25.38 0.14
N GLU A 319 -5.59 -26.26 -0.78
CA GLU A 319 -6.32 -26.51 -2.03
C GLU A 319 -6.57 -25.24 -2.86
N VAL A 320 -5.58 -24.34 -2.87
CA VAL A 320 -5.52 -23.16 -3.73
C VAL A 320 -4.39 -23.33 -4.74
N TYR A 321 -4.76 -23.34 -6.02
CA TYR A 321 -3.85 -23.66 -7.12
C TYR A 321 -3.78 -22.46 -8.08
N ILE A 322 -2.66 -21.75 -8.07
CA ILE A 322 -2.44 -20.57 -8.91
C ILE A 322 -1.69 -21.01 -10.18
N GLY A 323 -2.34 -21.00 -11.35
CA GLY A 323 -1.73 -21.56 -12.56
C GLY A 323 -0.42 -20.89 -12.97
N LYS A 324 -0.25 -19.60 -12.65
CA LYS A 324 1.01 -18.85 -12.84
C LYS A 324 2.19 -19.45 -12.09
N SER A 325 1.96 -20.11 -10.95
CA SER A 325 3.00 -20.74 -10.13
C SER A 325 3.39 -22.15 -10.58
N TYR A 326 2.67 -22.74 -11.56
CA TYR A 326 2.91 -24.10 -12.03
C TYR A 326 3.60 -24.12 -13.40
N LYS A 327 4.47 -25.12 -13.62
CA LYS A 327 4.86 -25.54 -14.98
C LYS A 327 3.67 -26.18 -15.69
N HIS A 328 3.63 -26.11 -17.02
CA HIS A 328 2.48 -26.57 -17.82
C HIS A 328 2.05 -28.01 -17.49
N ASN A 329 2.97 -28.99 -17.50
CA ASN A 329 2.64 -30.39 -17.24
C ASN A 329 2.11 -30.61 -15.81
N ALA A 330 2.73 -29.96 -14.82
CA ALA A 330 2.28 -30.06 -13.43
C ALA A 330 0.90 -29.43 -13.21
N TRP A 331 0.60 -28.32 -13.91
CA TRP A 331 -0.74 -27.73 -13.92
C TRP A 331 -1.76 -28.69 -14.53
N GLU A 332 -1.42 -29.30 -15.67
CA GLU A 332 -2.30 -30.23 -16.35
C GLU A 332 -2.63 -31.46 -15.50
N ASP A 333 -1.63 -32.06 -14.86
CA ASP A 333 -1.83 -33.19 -13.95
C ASP A 333 -2.73 -32.81 -12.77
N GLU A 334 -2.48 -31.67 -12.13
CA GLU A 334 -3.25 -31.22 -10.97
C GLU A 334 -4.71 -30.90 -11.33
N ILE A 335 -4.94 -30.18 -12.44
CA ILE A 335 -6.29 -29.84 -12.90
C ILE A 335 -7.09 -31.08 -13.30
N ASN A 336 -6.45 -32.05 -13.96
CA ASN A 336 -7.09 -33.32 -14.29
C ASN A 336 -7.40 -34.14 -13.04
N ASN A 337 -6.53 -34.13 -12.03
CA ASN A 337 -6.79 -34.78 -10.74
C ASN A 337 -7.97 -34.12 -10.01
N ILE A 338 -8.02 -32.80 -9.97
CA ILE A 338 -9.14 -32.04 -9.38
C ILE A 338 -10.47 -32.40 -10.06
N LEU A 339 -10.49 -32.50 -11.40
CA LEU A 339 -11.72 -32.85 -12.14
C LEU A 339 -12.25 -34.26 -11.81
N ARG A 340 -11.36 -35.17 -11.39
CA ARG A 340 -11.74 -36.54 -10.98
C ARG A 340 -12.20 -36.64 -9.53
N LYS A 341 -11.91 -35.64 -8.69
CA LYS A 341 -12.35 -35.60 -7.29
C LYS A 341 -13.85 -35.32 -7.23
N ASP A 342 -14.55 -36.01 -6.33
CA ASP A 342 -15.95 -35.73 -6.01
C ASP A 342 -16.06 -34.57 -5.00
N LYS A 343 -15.48 -33.42 -5.37
CA LYS A 343 -15.46 -32.20 -4.54
C LYS A 343 -15.62 -30.98 -5.42
N ILE A 344 -16.46 -30.04 -4.99
CA ILE A 344 -16.74 -28.80 -5.70
C ILE A 344 -15.51 -27.89 -5.62
N HIS A 345 -15.02 -27.52 -6.81
CA HIS A 345 -13.99 -26.52 -6.99
C HIS A 345 -14.54 -25.36 -7.80
N ILE A 346 -13.98 -24.17 -7.60
CA ILE A 346 -14.20 -23.01 -8.45
C ILE A 346 -12.98 -22.77 -9.33
N VAL A 347 -13.22 -22.20 -10.51
CA VAL A 347 -12.20 -21.52 -11.30
C VAL A 347 -12.48 -20.03 -11.26
N GLN A 348 -11.47 -19.24 -10.90
CA GLN A 348 -11.56 -17.81 -10.72
C GLN A 348 -10.45 -17.13 -11.52
N LYS A 349 -10.77 -15.98 -12.14
CA LYS A 349 -9.76 -15.15 -12.82
C LYS A 349 -8.74 -14.66 -11.80
N LEU A 350 -7.46 -14.84 -12.10
CA LEU A 350 -6.37 -14.35 -11.26
C LEU A 350 -6.39 -12.82 -11.23
N ILE A 351 -6.29 -12.25 -10.03
CA ILE A 351 -6.12 -10.81 -9.84
C ILE A 351 -4.67 -10.48 -10.15
N ASN A 352 -4.41 -9.48 -11.00
CA ASN A 352 -3.04 -9.01 -11.24
C ASN A 352 -2.67 -8.00 -10.15
N ILE A 353 -2.39 -8.52 -8.95
CA ILE A 353 -2.18 -7.74 -7.73
C ILE A 353 -0.97 -6.82 -7.91
N ARG A 354 -1.10 -5.53 -7.56
CA ARG A 354 0.03 -4.60 -7.54
C ARG A 354 0.95 -4.91 -6.35
N GLN A 355 2.25 -4.77 -6.55
CA GLN A 355 3.21 -4.86 -5.45
C GLN A 355 3.46 -3.48 -4.87
N GLU A 356 3.69 -3.44 -3.56
CA GLU A 356 3.91 -2.24 -2.78
C GLU A 356 5.28 -2.31 -2.10
N TYR A 357 5.91 -1.16 -1.92
CA TYR A 357 7.03 -1.07 -0.99
C TYR A 357 6.49 -1.01 0.43
N ALA A 358 6.59 -2.13 1.14
CA ALA A 358 6.25 -2.25 2.54
C ALA A 358 7.50 -2.48 3.37
N TYR A 359 7.50 -2.00 4.62
CA TYR A 359 8.64 -2.17 5.50
C TYR A 359 8.50 -3.46 6.30
N ALA A 360 9.44 -4.38 6.12
CA ALA A 360 9.53 -5.60 6.91
C ALA A 360 10.62 -5.43 7.98
N PRO A 361 10.42 -5.95 9.19
CA PRO A 361 11.48 -6.00 10.18
C PRO A 361 12.57 -7.00 9.74
N ASP A 362 13.83 -6.74 10.09
CA ASP A 362 14.98 -7.58 9.75
C ASP A 362 15.77 -8.06 10.99
N PHE A 363 16.65 -9.04 10.79
CA PHE A 363 17.47 -9.66 11.85
C PHE A 363 18.43 -8.68 12.55
N LYS A 364 18.63 -7.49 12.00
CA LYS A 364 19.44 -6.43 12.59
C LYS A 364 18.61 -5.48 13.44
N ASN A 365 17.35 -5.84 13.74
CA ASN A 365 16.43 -5.03 14.51
C ASN A 365 16.11 -3.69 13.81
N THR A 366 16.10 -3.70 12.48
CA THR A 366 15.75 -2.56 11.62
C THR A 366 14.50 -2.88 10.80
N ASN A 367 13.98 -1.89 10.08
CA ASN A 367 12.89 -2.08 9.12
C ASN A 367 13.43 -1.75 7.74
N ILE A 368 13.36 -2.71 6.81
CA ILE A 368 13.86 -2.57 5.45
C ILE A 368 12.70 -2.51 4.45
N PRO A 369 12.79 -1.68 3.40
CA PRO A 369 11.79 -1.66 2.34
C PRO A 369 11.87 -2.95 1.52
N ILE A 370 10.73 -3.61 1.36
CA ILE A 370 10.57 -4.84 0.57
C ILE A 370 9.38 -4.66 -0.37
N LEU A 371 9.56 -5.06 -1.62
CA LEU A 371 8.47 -5.15 -2.58
C LEU A 371 7.59 -6.37 -2.26
N ALA A 372 6.31 -6.15 -1.96
CA ALA A 372 5.41 -7.15 -1.40
C ALA A 372 3.98 -7.04 -1.94
N TYR A 373 3.25 -8.14 -1.92
CA TYR A 373 1.80 -8.18 -2.15
C TYR A 373 1.05 -7.97 -0.84
N GLY A 374 0.06 -7.07 -0.85
CA GLY A 374 -0.81 -6.82 0.30
C GLY A 374 -2.14 -7.56 0.19
N ASN A 375 -2.42 -8.45 1.14
CA ASN A 375 -3.78 -8.95 1.40
C ASN A 375 -4.42 -8.05 2.47
N PHE A 376 -5.28 -7.13 2.03
CA PHE A 376 -6.02 -6.21 2.89
C PHE A 376 -7.26 -6.91 3.43
N GLY A 377 -7.20 -7.35 4.69
CA GLY A 377 -8.36 -7.81 5.44
C GLY A 377 -9.25 -6.63 5.82
N ILE A 378 -10.44 -6.58 5.23
CA ILE A 378 -11.48 -5.59 5.55
C ILE A 378 -12.48 -6.24 6.51
N TYR A 379 -12.57 -5.72 7.73
CA TYR A 379 -13.36 -6.33 8.80
C TYR A 379 -14.69 -5.62 8.94
N LEU A 380 -15.76 -6.41 8.96
CA LEU A 380 -17.12 -5.90 9.11
C LEU A 380 -17.72 -6.36 10.42
N MET A 381 -18.52 -5.50 11.06
CA MET A 381 -19.45 -5.91 12.12
C MET A 381 -20.85 -5.46 11.71
N ASP A 382 -21.82 -6.38 11.79
CA ASP A 382 -23.17 -6.24 11.25
C ASP A 382 -23.17 -5.87 9.75
N LYS A 383 -23.28 -4.58 9.45
CA LYS A 383 -23.42 -4.05 8.09
C LYS A 383 -22.33 -3.06 7.70
N LYS A 384 -21.39 -2.77 8.61
CA LYS A 384 -20.39 -1.72 8.45
C LYS A 384 -18.98 -2.26 8.49
N VAL A 385 -18.08 -1.58 7.78
CA VAL A 385 -16.64 -1.78 7.94
C VAL A 385 -16.19 -1.11 9.23
N GLU A 386 -15.44 -1.84 10.03
CA GLU A 386 -15.10 -1.44 11.40
C GLU A 386 -13.61 -1.57 11.72
N GLY A 387 -12.85 -2.31 10.91
CA GLY A 387 -11.41 -2.47 11.08
C GLY A 387 -10.70 -2.90 9.80
N PHE A 388 -9.39 -2.69 9.78
CA PHE A 388 -8.50 -2.94 8.65
C PHE A 388 -7.23 -3.63 9.12
N LEU A 389 -6.77 -4.61 8.36
CA LEU A 389 -5.48 -5.26 8.57
C LEU A 389 -4.84 -5.56 7.21
N VAL A 390 -3.52 -5.46 7.10
CA VAL A 390 -2.80 -5.94 5.92
C VAL A 390 -1.87 -7.07 6.32
N ARG A 391 -1.84 -8.12 5.51
CA ARG A 391 -0.81 -9.16 5.54
C ARG A 391 0.05 -9.03 4.28
N TRP A 392 1.31 -8.68 4.47
CA TRP A 392 2.31 -8.57 3.41
C TRP A 392 2.97 -9.91 3.14
N SER A 393 3.23 -10.20 1.87
CA SER A 393 3.94 -11.40 1.42
C SER A 393 4.82 -11.07 0.22
N LYS A 394 5.99 -11.71 0.12
CA LYS A 394 6.84 -11.62 -1.09
C LYS A 394 6.24 -12.38 -2.26
N ASP A 395 5.48 -13.43 -1.97
CA ASP A 395 4.86 -14.32 -2.93
C ASP A 395 3.35 -14.06 -3.06
N LEU A 396 2.79 -14.43 -4.22
CA LEU A 396 1.35 -14.28 -4.51
C LEU A 396 0.46 -15.09 -3.57
N LEU A 397 0.93 -16.24 -3.10
CA LEU A 397 0.24 -17.04 -2.09
C LEU A 397 0.82 -16.69 -0.72
N THR A 398 -0.05 -16.31 0.21
CA THR A 398 0.31 -16.00 1.59
C THR A 398 0.85 -17.25 2.30
N ASP A 399 2.08 -17.17 2.81
CA ASP A 399 2.65 -18.13 3.77
C ASP A 399 2.69 -17.48 5.15
N ASP A 400 1.86 -17.99 6.06
CA ASP A 400 1.69 -17.43 7.40
C ASP A 400 3.01 -17.39 8.21
N ASN A 401 4.04 -18.17 7.85
CA ASN A 401 5.34 -18.14 8.52
C ASN A 401 6.22 -16.94 8.10
N TYR A 402 5.99 -16.35 6.93
CA TYR A 402 6.84 -15.29 6.38
C TYR A 402 6.08 -13.99 6.12
N THR A 403 4.81 -13.94 6.51
CA THR A 403 4.01 -12.72 6.40
C THR A 403 4.29 -11.78 7.55
N TRP A 404 4.13 -10.49 7.28
CA TRP A 404 4.15 -9.46 8.31
C TRP A 404 3.02 -8.47 8.11
N MET A 405 2.75 -7.69 9.13
CA MET A 405 1.68 -6.71 9.17
C MET A 405 2.25 -5.32 9.41
N SER A 406 1.50 -4.31 8.99
CA SER A 406 1.78 -2.91 9.30
C SER A 406 0.49 -2.19 9.72
N PRO A 407 0.56 -1.14 10.55
CA PRO A 407 -0.57 -0.24 10.74
C PRO A 407 -1.02 0.34 9.40
N LEU A 408 -2.32 0.56 9.25
CA LEU A 408 -2.90 1.10 8.03
C LEU A 408 -3.43 2.51 8.27
N GLY A 409 -3.00 3.42 7.40
CA GLY A 409 -3.52 4.78 7.33
C GLY A 409 -4.21 5.06 6.01
N THR A 410 -4.96 6.14 5.96
CA THR A 410 -5.44 6.74 4.71
C THR A 410 -5.00 8.19 4.63
N ARG A 411 -4.62 8.63 3.44
CA ARG A 411 -4.26 10.02 3.15
C ARG A 411 -4.50 10.34 1.68
N ASP A 412 -4.58 11.62 1.39
CA ASP A 412 -4.55 12.09 0.01
C ASP A 412 -3.14 11.87 -0.57
N CYS A 413 -3.10 11.39 -1.82
CA CYS A 413 -1.83 11.12 -2.48
C CYS A 413 -1.18 12.45 -2.88
N LEU A 414 -0.01 12.77 -2.30
CA LEU A 414 0.70 14.02 -2.62
C LEU A 414 1.51 13.92 -3.92
N LEU A 415 1.86 12.69 -4.32
CA LEU A 415 2.62 12.32 -5.51
C LEU A 415 1.93 11.16 -6.21
N GLU A 416 1.60 11.30 -7.50
CA GLU A 416 1.02 10.20 -8.28
C GLU A 416 1.84 9.94 -9.54
N ILE A 417 1.88 8.68 -9.97
CA ILE A 417 2.45 8.29 -11.27
C ILE A 417 1.28 7.88 -12.16
N GLU A 418 0.94 8.73 -13.11
CA GLU A 418 0.00 8.44 -14.17
C GLU A 418 0.74 7.71 -15.30
N LYS A 419 0.41 6.43 -15.48
CA LYS A 419 1.01 5.62 -16.55
C LYS A 419 0.42 5.99 -17.90
N ASN A 420 1.28 6.17 -18.89
CA ASN A 420 0.82 6.38 -20.25
C ASN A 420 0.36 5.06 -20.88
N ASN A 421 -0.85 5.07 -21.46
CA ASN A 421 -1.41 3.89 -22.12
C ASN A 421 -0.91 3.78 -23.56
N PHE A 422 0.15 2.99 -23.77
CA PHE A 422 0.68 2.71 -25.09
C PHE A 422 -0.08 1.58 -25.79
N ILE A 423 -0.32 1.71 -27.10
CA ILE A 423 -1.01 0.70 -27.92
C ILE A 423 -0.22 -0.62 -27.96
N SER A 424 1.12 -0.53 -27.95
CA SER A 424 2.02 -1.68 -27.91
C SER A 424 3.40 -1.25 -27.41
N GLU A 425 4.19 -2.22 -26.93
CA GLU A 425 5.58 -1.99 -26.52
C GLU A 425 6.43 -1.41 -27.65
N LYS A 426 6.21 -1.87 -28.89
CA LYS A 426 6.89 -1.31 -30.07
C LYS A 426 6.59 0.18 -30.26
N SER A 427 5.34 0.59 -30.02
CA SER A 427 4.96 2.01 -30.08
C SER A 427 5.64 2.83 -29.00
N ARG A 428 5.79 2.27 -27.79
CA ARG A 428 6.46 2.93 -26.66
C ARG A 428 7.94 3.16 -26.98
N ILE A 429 8.63 2.14 -27.49
CA ILE A 429 10.04 2.22 -27.88
C ILE A 429 10.27 3.29 -28.96
N ASN A 430 9.45 3.30 -30.01
CA ASN A 430 9.58 4.32 -31.06
C ASN A 430 9.45 5.76 -30.51
N ILE A 431 8.47 6.00 -29.62
CA ILE A 431 8.28 7.32 -29.00
C ILE A 431 9.49 7.69 -28.13
N TYR A 432 10.08 6.72 -27.44
CA TYR A 432 11.28 6.91 -26.64
C TYR A 432 12.50 7.24 -27.51
N GLU A 433 12.69 6.54 -28.64
CA GLU A 433 13.76 6.84 -29.61
C GLU A 433 13.61 8.26 -30.18
N GLU A 434 12.41 8.64 -30.62
CA GLU A 434 12.12 10.01 -31.10
C GLU A 434 12.35 11.09 -30.02
N LEU A 435 12.09 10.77 -28.74
CA LEU A 435 12.43 11.66 -27.62
C LEU A 435 13.94 11.86 -27.53
N ASN A 436 14.71 10.77 -27.55
CA ASN A 436 16.16 10.85 -27.43
C ASN A 436 16.79 11.58 -28.62
N GLU A 437 16.28 11.37 -29.84
CA GLU A 437 16.71 12.12 -31.02
C GLU A 437 16.43 13.62 -30.84
N GLU A 438 15.22 14.00 -30.43
CA GLU A 438 14.87 15.41 -30.22
C GLU A 438 15.75 16.07 -29.15
N LEU A 439 16.02 15.38 -28.04
CA LEU A 439 16.90 15.87 -26.97
C LEU A 439 18.36 15.98 -27.43
N SER A 440 18.83 15.03 -28.24
CA SER A 440 20.18 15.05 -28.80
C SER A 440 20.37 16.23 -29.76
N PHE A 441 19.39 16.51 -30.63
CA PHE A 441 19.51 17.62 -31.58
C PHE A 441 19.27 19.00 -30.97
N LYS A 442 18.34 19.12 -30.00
CA LYS A 442 17.99 20.42 -29.42
C LYS A 442 18.88 20.83 -28.24
N TYR A 443 19.34 19.86 -27.46
CA TYR A 443 20.06 20.11 -26.21
C TYR A 443 21.39 19.38 -26.11
N ASN A 444 21.85 18.73 -27.18
CA ASN A 444 23.02 17.85 -27.19
C ASN A 444 22.95 16.73 -26.15
N PHE A 445 21.77 16.39 -25.67
CA PHE A 445 21.57 15.48 -24.55
C PHE A 445 21.21 14.08 -25.03
N THR A 446 22.14 13.13 -24.86
CA THR A 446 21.97 11.72 -25.27
C THR A 446 21.54 10.81 -24.12
N GLY A 447 21.43 11.34 -22.90
CA GLY A 447 20.67 10.76 -21.79
C GLY A 447 21.11 9.42 -21.19
N ALA A 448 22.11 8.72 -21.72
CA ALA A 448 22.43 7.37 -21.25
C ALA A 448 23.57 7.36 -20.21
N TYR A 449 23.23 7.59 -18.93
CA TYR A 449 24.20 7.52 -17.82
C TYR A 449 24.82 6.14 -17.64
N SER A 450 24.02 5.08 -17.81
CA SER A 450 24.44 3.69 -17.59
C SER A 450 24.39 2.82 -18.83
N ASN A 451 23.75 3.27 -19.93
CA ASN A 451 23.38 2.46 -21.10
C ASN A 451 22.58 1.17 -20.77
N ILE A 452 22.16 0.97 -19.51
CA ILE A 452 21.49 -0.24 -19.05
C ILE A 452 19.97 -0.04 -19.02
N ASN A 453 19.52 1.13 -18.56
CA ASN A 453 18.11 1.46 -18.39
C ASN A 453 17.76 2.72 -19.17
N GLU A 454 16.49 2.82 -19.58
CA GLU A 454 15.90 4.06 -20.06
C GLU A 454 16.01 5.12 -18.95
N TYR A 455 16.62 6.25 -19.26
CA TYR A 455 16.87 7.33 -18.29
C TYR A 455 15.62 8.18 -18.04
N ILE A 456 14.78 8.34 -19.07
CA ILE A 456 13.58 9.17 -19.02
C ILE A 456 12.36 8.28 -18.96
N SER A 457 11.55 8.42 -17.91
CA SER A 457 10.25 7.78 -17.90
C SER A 457 9.31 8.48 -18.87
N LEU A 458 8.56 7.70 -19.66
CA LEU A 458 7.43 8.23 -20.41
C LEU A 458 6.15 8.33 -19.57
N ASP A 459 6.16 7.84 -18.33
CA ASP A 459 5.04 8.03 -17.39
C ASP A 459 5.09 9.43 -16.76
N ILE A 460 3.94 9.91 -16.28
CA ILE A 460 3.77 11.27 -15.79
C ILE A 460 3.76 11.23 -14.26
N MET A 461 4.74 11.88 -13.63
CA MET A 461 4.71 12.13 -12.20
C MET A 461 4.00 13.45 -11.92
N THR A 462 2.87 13.41 -11.20
CA THR A 462 2.13 14.59 -10.79
C THR A 462 2.40 14.89 -9.31
N VAL A 463 2.44 16.19 -8.99
CA VAL A 463 2.55 16.72 -7.63
C VAL A 463 1.29 17.52 -7.32
N THR A 464 0.78 17.43 -6.10
CA THR A 464 -0.30 18.32 -5.68
C THR A 464 0.19 19.78 -5.58
N ASN A 465 -0.72 20.73 -5.76
CA ASN A 465 -0.41 22.16 -5.58
C ASN A 465 0.07 22.46 -4.15
N GLU A 466 -0.43 21.72 -3.16
CA GLU A 466 -0.01 21.83 -1.76
C GLU A 466 1.47 21.47 -1.62
N LEU A 467 1.86 20.27 -2.06
CA LEU A 467 3.25 19.82 -2.00
C LEU A 467 4.18 20.73 -2.82
N TYR A 468 3.77 21.17 -4.01
CA TYR A 468 4.56 22.08 -4.83
C TYR A 468 4.83 23.42 -4.12
N ASN A 469 3.81 24.00 -3.48
CA ASN A 469 3.96 25.25 -2.73
C ASN A 469 4.80 25.07 -1.47
N GLU A 470 4.70 23.92 -0.80
CA GLU A 470 5.56 23.57 0.33
C GLU A 470 7.02 23.47 -0.11
N ILE A 471 7.32 22.75 -1.20
CA ILE A 471 8.67 22.65 -1.77
C ILE A 471 9.23 24.03 -2.08
N LYS A 472 8.45 24.89 -2.76
CA LYS A 472 8.87 26.26 -3.12
C LYS A 472 9.14 27.13 -1.89
N THR A 473 8.25 27.09 -0.90
CA THR A 473 8.37 27.88 0.33
C THR A 473 9.56 27.40 1.16
N THR A 474 9.69 26.09 1.36
CA THR A 474 10.79 25.47 2.10
C THR A 474 12.13 25.78 1.44
N SER A 475 12.23 25.65 0.12
CA SER A 475 13.43 26.01 -0.65
C SER A 475 13.84 27.45 -0.42
N ARG A 476 12.88 28.39 -0.53
CA ARG A 476 13.13 29.82 -0.31
C ARG A 476 13.60 30.09 1.12
N THR A 477 12.89 29.57 2.11
CA THR A 477 13.24 29.77 3.53
C THR A 477 14.61 29.19 3.86
N PHE A 478 14.93 28.00 3.35
CA PHE A 478 16.24 27.38 3.51
C PHE A 478 17.36 28.27 2.91
N CYS A 479 17.20 28.75 1.68
CA CYS A 479 18.15 29.67 1.06
C CYS A 479 18.27 31.01 1.80
N GLU A 480 17.17 31.56 2.33
CA GLU A 480 17.21 32.79 3.16
C GLU A 480 18.00 32.59 4.47
N ILE A 481 17.91 31.40 5.08
CA ILE A 481 18.71 31.03 6.26
C ILE A 481 20.19 30.96 5.88
N LEU A 482 20.54 30.26 4.79
CA LEU A 482 21.92 30.17 4.31
C LEU A 482 22.49 31.56 3.97
N LYS A 483 21.72 32.40 3.29
CA LYS A 483 22.12 33.79 2.96
C LYS A 483 22.39 34.64 4.20
N LYS A 484 21.69 34.39 5.32
CA LYS A 484 21.96 35.05 6.61
C LYS A 484 23.20 34.51 7.30
N ILE A 485 23.46 33.20 7.20
CA ILE A 485 24.58 32.53 7.89
C ILE A 485 25.90 32.76 7.17
N TYR A 486 25.90 32.70 5.83
CA TYR A 486 27.11 32.69 5.01
C TYR A 486 28.08 33.86 5.28
N PRO A 487 27.63 35.14 5.43
CA PRO A 487 28.53 36.24 5.76
C PRO A 487 29.28 36.06 7.09
N TYR A 488 28.67 35.39 8.07
CA TYR A 488 29.33 35.09 9.35
C TYR A 488 30.38 33.99 9.19
N ILE A 489 30.14 33.00 8.32
CA ILE A 489 31.14 31.98 7.97
C ILE A 489 32.32 32.67 7.29
N GLN A 490 32.09 33.52 6.29
CA GLN A 490 33.13 34.25 5.56
C GLN A 490 34.00 35.10 6.51
N LYS A 491 33.37 35.87 7.40
CA LYS A 491 34.10 36.71 8.38
C LYS A 491 34.96 35.89 9.35
N ASN A 492 34.57 34.65 9.63
CA ASN A 492 35.23 33.75 10.57
C ASN A 492 35.80 32.51 9.89
N ILE A 493 36.25 32.63 8.63
CA ILE A 493 36.68 31.47 7.82
C ILE A 493 37.81 30.67 8.45
N LYS A 494 38.70 31.31 9.23
CA LYS A 494 39.77 30.61 9.97
C LYS A 494 39.23 29.65 11.05
N LEU A 495 38.04 29.91 11.57
CA LEU A 495 37.38 29.06 12.57
C LEU A 495 36.55 27.96 11.89
N PHE A 496 35.78 28.32 10.86
CA PHE A 496 34.84 27.39 10.23
C PHE A 496 35.46 26.57 9.10
N GLY A 497 36.50 27.07 8.44
CA GLY A 497 37.15 26.39 7.30
C GLY A 497 37.59 24.96 7.62
N PRO A 498 38.28 24.69 8.74
CA PRO A 498 38.68 23.32 9.10
C PRO A 498 37.48 22.41 9.38
N ILE A 499 36.38 22.95 9.92
CA ILE A 499 35.15 22.19 10.22
C ILE A 499 34.41 21.82 8.94
N LEU A 500 34.41 22.73 7.96
CA LEU A 500 33.75 22.57 6.67
C LEU A 500 34.62 21.85 5.63
N GLY A 501 35.85 21.47 5.97
CA GLY A 501 36.79 20.83 5.05
C GLY A 501 37.34 21.76 3.96
N ILE A 502 37.29 23.08 4.17
CA ILE A 502 37.78 24.07 3.22
C ILE A 502 39.30 24.22 3.38
N PRO A 503 40.10 24.04 2.30
CA PRO A 503 41.55 24.26 2.34
C PRO A 503 41.93 25.70 2.73
N GLU A 504 42.97 25.86 3.56
CA GLU A 504 43.42 27.18 4.02
C GLU A 504 43.81 28.13 2.87
N ASP A 505 44.36 27.58 1.79
CA ASP A 505 44.75 28.35 0.60
C ASP A 505 43.56 29.07 -0.07
N LEU A 506 42.32 28.58 0.15
CA LEU A 506 41.11 29.20 -0.39
C LEU A 506 40.50 30.28 0.52
N TYR A 507 40.98 30.43 1.76
CA TYR A 507 40.34 31.33 2.73
C TYR A 507 40.31 32.78 2.27
N LYS A 508 41.38 33.22 1.61
CA LYS A 508 41.45 34.58 1.07
C LYS A 508 40.36 34.83 0.03
N ILE A 509 40.12 33.87 -0.87
CA ILE A 509 39.11 33.97 -1.93
C ILE A 509 37.71 33.92 -1.32
N ILE A 510 37.45 32.95 -0.45
CA ILE A 510 36.12 32.72 0.16
C ILE A 510 35.72 33.87 1.10
N SER A 511 36.68 34.54 1.74
CA SER A 511 36.41 35.71 2.58
C SER A 511 35.93 36.95 1.82
N GLN A 512 35.97 36.91 0.48
CA GLN A 512 35.50 37.97 -0.40
C GLN A 512 34.15 37.60 -0.99
N SER A 513 33.25 38.58 -1.11
CA SER A 513 32.01 38.44 -1.89
C SER A 513 31.85 39.63 -2.81
N TYR A 514 31.51 39.34 -4.07
CA TYR A 514 31.28 40.33 -5.12
C TYR A 514 29.80 40.37 -5.55
N THR A 515 28.94 39.61 -4.90
CA THR A 515 27.49 39.56 -5.15
C THR A 515 26.73 39.37 -3.85
N THR A 516 25.49 39.86 -3.80
CA THR A 516 24.56 39.58 -2.70
C THR A 516 23.76 38.29 -2.93
N THR A 517 23.90 37.66 -4.09
CA THR A 517 23.24 36.39 -4.42
C THR A 517 23.94 35.22 -3.74
N LEU A 518 23.18 34.25 -3.22
CA LEU A 518 23.75 33.08 -2.54
C LEU A 518 24.52 32.17 -3.52
N CYS A 519 23.89 31.84 -4.63
CA CYS A 519 24.46 31.08 -5.74
C CYS A 519 23.71 31.45 -7.03
N ALA A 520 24.36 31.37 -8.18
CA ALA A 520 23.70 31.61 -9.47
C ALA A 520 22.61 30.57 -9.77
N LEU A 521 22.86 29.32 -9.40
CA LEU A 521 21.94 28.20 -9.50
C LEU A 521 22.31 27.19 -8.43
N GLY A 522 21.32 26.55 -7.81
CA GLY A 522 21.51 25.45 -6.89
C GLY A 522 20.34 24.49 -6.94
N ARG A 523 20.58 23.22 -6.61
CA ARG A 523 19.57 22.16 -6.57
C ARG A 523 19.43 21.67 -5.14
N ILE A 524 18.21 21.71 -4.61
CA ILE A 524 17.89 21.13 -3.29
C ILE A 524 17.27 19.76 -3.54
N ASP A 525 17.89 18.74 -2.96
CA ASP A 525 17.43 17.37 -3.10
C ASP A 525 16.47 17.09 -1.94
N PHE A 526 15.21 16.87 -2.28
CA PHE A 526 14.14 16.57 -1.33
C PHE A 526 13.78 15.09 -1.33
N ALA A 527 13.37 14.60 -0.17
CA ALA A 527 12.67 13.33 -0.01
C ALA A 527 11.36 13.53 0.74
N LEU A 528 10.33 12.78 0.36
CA LEU A 528 9.15 12.59 1.18
C LEU A 528 9.36 11.34 2.03
N ASP A 529 9.11 11.46 3.33
CA ASP A 529 9.07 10.27 4.19
C ASP A 529 7.73 9.53 4.06
N ASN A 530 7.61 8.41 4.78
CA ASN A 530 6.41 7.57 4.75
C ASN A 530 5.14 8.31 5.25
N TYR A 531 5.30 9.38 6.04
CA TYR A 531 4.21 10.22 6.52
C TYR A 531 3.87 11.35 5.53
N GLY A 532 4.70 11.53 4.51
CA GLY A 532 4.51 12.56 3.47
C GLY A 532 5.13 13.88 3.85
N ASP A 533 5.95 13.90 4.91
CA ASP A 533 6.66 15.10 5.32
C ASP A 533 7.89 15.28 4.44
N LEU A 534 8.11 16.53 4.02
CA LEU A 534 9.24 16.92 3.21
C LEU A 534 10.54 17.00 4.04
N LYS A 535 11.61 16.35 3.56
CA LYS A 535 12.96 16.38 4.15
C LYS A 535 13.97 16.89 3.13
N ILE A 536 14.82 17.83 3.53
CA ILE A 536 15.98 18.25 2.73
C ILE A 536 17.11 17.24 2.98
N LEU A 537 17.66 16.68 1.89
CA LEU A 537 18.79 15.76 1.94
C LEU A 537 20.11 16.48 1.67
N GLU A 538 20.15 17.28 0.61
CA GLU A 538 21.36 17.92 0.13
C GLU A 538 21.04 19.26 -0.56
N PHE A 539 22.01 20.17 -0.55
CA PHE A 539 21.98 21.37 -1.37
C PHE A 539 23.21 21.42 -2.29
N ASN A 540 23.00 21.04 -3.54
CA ASN A 540 24.00 21.03 -4.60
C ASN A 540 24.15 22.43 -5.20
N SER A 541 25.09 23.22 -4.67
CA SER A 541 25.30 24.62 -5.09
C SER A 541 26.53 24.87 -5.97
N GLU A 542 27.42 23.89 -6.13
CA GLU A 542 28.62 24.03 -6.98
C GLU A 542 28.45 23.40 -8.37
N THR A 543 27.88 22.19 -8.43
CA THR A 543 27.61 21.45 -9.67
C THR A 543 26.16 20.95 -9.71
N PRO A 544 25.16 21.84 -9.79
CA PRO A 544 23.74 21.44 -9.87
C PRO A 544 23.42 20.81 -11.24
N ALA A 545 23.47 19.48 -11.30
CA ALA A 545 23.07 18.72 -12.50
C ALA A 545 21.55 18.67 -12.68
N GLY A 546 21.08 18.26 -13.86
CA GLY A 546 19.65 18.11 -14.16
C GLY A 546 18.99 19.31 -14.86
N ILE A 547 19.77 20.27 -15.35
CA ILE A 547 19.25 21.52 -15.95
C ILE A 547 18.57 21.24 -17.29
N VAL A 548 19.22 20.45 -18.15
CA VAL A 548 18.69 20.12 -19.48
C VAL A 548 17.38 19.37 -19.35
N GLU A 549 17.32 18.44 -18.41
CA GLU A 549 16.13 17.69 -18.05
C GLU A 549 15.00 18.63 -17.61
N SER A 550 15.30 19.56 -16.72
CA SER A 550 14.32 20.48 -16.15
C SER A 550 13.74 21.46 -17.18
N ILE A 551 14.57 22.00 -18.08
CA ILE A 551 14.15 22.98 -19.09
C ILE A 551 13.50 22.28 -20.31
N GLY A 552 14.14 21.21 -20.79
CA GLY A 552 13.83 20.59 -22.08
C GLY A 552 12.78 19.50 -21.98
N ILE A 553 13.04 18.46 -21.17
CA ILE A 553 12.26 17.21 -21.18
C ILE A 553 10.80 17.47 -20.84
N ASN A 554 10.52 18.17 -19.73
CA ASN A 554 9.14 18.45 -19.31
C ASN A 554 8.33 19.18 -20.39
N SER A 555 8.95 20.14 -21.08
CA SER A 555 8.32 20.91 -22.15
C SER A 555 8.01 20.04 -23.38
N ILE A 556 8.95 19.16 -23.77
CA ILE A 556 8.77 18.24 -24.90
C ILE A 556 7.69 17.20 -24.59
N ILE A 557 7.76 16.56 -23.42
CA ILE A 557 6.79 15.54 -22.98
C ILE A 557 5.39 16.15 -22.90
N LYS A 558 5.23 17.32 -22.27
CA LYS A 558 3.95 18.02 -22.18
C LYS A 558 3.34 18.28 -23.55
N LYS A 559 4.14 18.81 -24.49
CA LYS A 559 3.67 19.10 -25.86
C LYS A 559 3.32 17.83 -26.63
N ARG A 560 4.12 16.78 -26.49
CA ARG A 560 3.97 15.53 -27.24
C ARG A 560 2.73 14.74 -26.83
N PHE A 561 2.43 14.71 -25.53
CA PHE A 561 1.28 13.98 -24.99
C PHE A 561 0.06 14.89 -24.71
N ASP A 562 0.10 16.16 -25.13
CA ASP A 562 -0.98 17.15 -24.91
C ASP A 562 -1.45 17.20 -23.45
N LEU A 563 -0.49 17.26 -22.52
CA LEU A 563 -0.77 17.14 -21.09
C LEU A 563 -1.40 18.43 -20.54
N LYS A 564 -2.51 18.26 -19.81
CA LYS A 564 -3.23 19.35 -19.12
C LYS A 564 -2.49 19.95 -17.91
N TYR A 565 -1.41 19.31 -17.45
CA TYR A 565 -0.68 19.71 -16.24
C TYR A 565 0.21 20.93 -16.50
N ILE A 566 0.47 21.71 -15.46
CA ILE A 566 1.40 22.85 -15.52
C ILE A 566 2.83 22.32 -15.49
N ASN A 567 3.71 22.87 -16.34
CA ASN A 567 5.14 22.56 -16.25
C ASN A 567 5.74 23.43 -15.14
N PRO A 568 6.24 22.87 -14.02
CA PRO A 568 6.80 23.68 -12.93
C PRO A 568 8.07 24.44 -13.33
N ASN A 569 8.70 24.06 -14.45
CA ASN A 569 9.97 24.61 -14.92
C ASN A 569 9.81 25.52 -16.16
N GLU A 570 8.59 25.95 -16.50
CA GLU A 570 8.31 26.75 -17.70
C GLU A 570 9.18 28.02 -17.77
N ASP A 571 9.37 28.71 -16.63
CA ASP A 571 10.14 29.94 -16.53
C ASP A 571 11.62 29.74 -16.15
N LEU A 572 12.07 28.49 -15.96
CA LEU A 572 13.41 28.21 -15.39
C LEU A 572 14.55 28.81 -16.22
N ARG A 573 14.48 28.74 -17.56
CA ARG A 573 15.50 29.35 -18.44
C ARG A 573 15.58 30.87 -18.23
N TYR A 574 14.43 31.51 -18.10
CA TYR A 574 14.32 32.96 -17.90
C TYR A 574 14.86 33.36 -16.51
N ASP A 575 14.52 32.60 -15.47
CA ASP A 575 14.99 32.84 -14.11
C ASP A 575 16.51 32.69 -13.97
N ILE A 576 17.10 31.69 -14.62
CA ILE A 576 18.57 31.51 -14.69
C ILE A 576 19.21 32.73 -15.37
N LYS A 577 18.68 33.14 -16.53
CA LYS A 577 19.19 34.31 -17.27
C LYS A 577 19.20 35.57 -16.42
N ASN A 578 18.08 35.87 -15.75
CA ASN A 578 17.94 37.05 -14.92
C ASN A 578 18.86 37.02 -13.71
N THR A 579 19.01 35.86 -13.08
CA THR A 579 19.90 35.70 -11.91
C THR A 579 21.36 35.91 -12.31
N LEU A 580 21.79 35.33 -13.43
CA LEU A 580 23.14 35.54 -13.97
C LEU A 580 23.38 37.00 -14.34
N LEU A 581 22.42 37.65 -15.01
CA LEU A 581 22.50 39.06 -15.35
C LEU A 581 22.63 39.94 -14.10
N TYR A 582 21.82 39.67 -13.06
CA TYR A 582 21.90 40.38 -11.80
C TYR A 582 23.28 40.28 -11.15
N ILE A 583 23.85 39.07 -11.07
CA ILE A 583 25.21 38.84 -10.54
C ILE A 583 26.25 39.61 -11.36
N ILE A 584 26.15 39.57 -12.70
CA ILE A 584 27.07 40.27 -13.59
C ILE A 584 27.01 41.79 -13.37
N GLU A 585 25.81 42.38 -13.24
CA GLU A 585 25.65 43.82 -13.00
C GLU A 585 26.15 44.25 -11.61
N GLU A 586 26.06 43.42 -10.57
CA GLU A 586 26.71 43.70 -9.28
C GLU A 586 28.25 43.72 -9.42
N ILE A 587 28.82 42.74 -10.11
CA ILE A 587 30.28 42.67 -10.31
C ILE A 587 30.79 43.84 -11.17
N LYS A 588 29.98 44.31 -12.14
CA LYS A 588 30.31 45.47 -13.01
C LYS A 588 30.47 46.79 -12.26
N GLN A 589 29.88 46.91 -11.07
CA GLN A 589 30.09 48.09 -10.21
C GLN A 589 31.54 48.17 -9.69
N LEU A 590 32.28 47.06 -9.74
CA LEU A 590 33.62 46.93 -9.18
C LEU A 590 34.72 46.82 -10.24
N LYS A 591 34.41 46.25 -11.41
CA LYS A 591 35.36 46.10 -12.52
C LYS A 591 34.67 45.98 -13.88
N GLU A 592 35.39 46.27 -14.94
CA GLU A 592 34.91 46.03 -16.30
C GLU A 592 34.77 44.53 -16.60
N ILE A 593 33.67 44.13 -17.24
CA ILE A 593 33.42 42.75 -17.66
C ILE A 593 33.13 42.76 -19.15
N LYS A 594 34.01 42.11 -19.92
CA LYS A 594 33.85 41.92 -21.37
C LYS A 594 33.79 40.44 -21.76
N ASN A 595 34.75 39.67 -21.27
CA ASN A 595 34.87 38.24 -21.55
C ASN A 595 34.45 37.43 -20.30
N ILE A 596 33.46 36.54 -20.46
CA ILE A 596 32.98 35.63 -19.41
C ILE A 596 33.28 34.21 -19.84
N ALA A 597 34.03 33.46 -19.03
CA ALA A 597 34.28 32.05 -19.29
C ALA A 597 33.22 31.19 -18.60
N VAL A 598 32.70 30.18 -19.30
CA VAL A 598 31.96 29.06 -18.71
C VAL A 598 32.87 27.86 -18.79
N VAL A 599 33.31 27.35 -17.65
CA VAL A 599 34.34 26.29 -17.58
C VAL A 599 33.81 25.05 -16.91
N THR A 600 34.21 23.90 -17.45
CA THR A 600 33.84 22.57 -16.97
C THR A 600 35.02 21.60 -17.07
N SER A 601 34.91 20.44 -16.43
CA SER A 601 35.67 19.26 -16.89
C SER A 601 35.01 18.71 -18.17
N TRP A 602 35.76 18.09 -19.08
CA TRP A 602 35.17 17.42 -20.27
C TRP A 602 34.45 16.12 -19.91
N TYR A 603 33.90 16.03 -18.71
CA TYR A 603 32.97 14.99 -18.32
C TYR A 603 31.65 15.21 -19.05
N TYR A 604 31.12 14.14 -19.64
CA TYR A 604 30.02 14.22 -20.62
C TYR A 604 28.76 14.89 -20.05
N GLU A 605 28.41 14.62 -18.79
CA GLU A 605 27.25 15.19 -18.11
C GLU A 605 27.41 16.70 -17.88
N ASP A 606 28.58 17.11 -17.39
CA ASP A 606 28.87 18.50 -17.10
C ASP A 606 28.84 19.34 -18.38
N ILE A 607 29.27 18.76 -19.51
CA ILE A 607 29.21 19.42 -20.83
C ILE A 607 27.78 19.78 -21.19
N TYR A 608 26.80 18.91 -20.97
CA TYR A 608 25.39 19.22 -21.29
C TYR A 608 24.88 20.38 -20.44
N THR A 609 25.14 20.31 -19.13
CA THR A 609 24.72 21.32 -18.16
C THR A 609 25.39 22.68 -18.43
N THR A 610 26.68 22.68 -18.74
CA THR A 610 27.41 23.92 -19.01
C THR A 610 27.16 24.49 -20.40
N ASN A 611 26.89 23.65 -21.41
CA ASN A 611 26.49 24.12 -22.72
C ASN A 611 25.18 24.92 -22.65
N ILE A 612 24.16 24.43 -21.95
CA ILE A 612 22.89 25.15 -21.84
C ILE A 612 23.06 26.48 -21.07
N LEU A 613 23.90 26.52 -20.05
CA LEU A 613 24.24 27.75 -19.34
C LEU A 613 25.02 28.74 -20.22
N CYS A 614 25.94 28.23 -21.05
CA CYS A 614 26.66 29.02 -22.03
C CYS A 614 25.72 29.62 -23.08
N GLU A 615 24.74 28.84 -23.58
CA GLU A 615 23.71 29.36 -24.47
C GLU A 615 22.86 30.45 -23.83
N ILE A 616 22.44 30.28 -22.57
CA ILE A 616 21.67 31.30 -21.83
C ILE A 616 22.49 32.59 -21.69
N LEU A 617 23.77 32.48 -21.33
CA LEU A 617 24.66 33.63 -21.23
C LEU A 617 24.90 34.33 -22.58
N LYS A 618 24.94 33.58 -23.69
CA LYS A 618 25.06 34.15 -25.04
C LYS A 618 23.85 34.98 -25.45
N GLU A 619 22.69 34.78 -24.82
CA GLU A 619 21.53 35.67 -25.01
C GLU A 619 21.69 37.04 -24.33
N LEU A 620 22.81 37.28 -23.64
CA LEU A 620 23.20 38.58 -23.13
C LEU A 620 24.16 39.22 -24.16
N ASP A 621 23.63 39.96 -25.13
CA ASP A 621 24.35 40.49 -26.31
C ASP A 621 25.57 41.40 -26.02
N ASN A 622 25.82 41.72 -24.75
CA ASN A 622 26.89 42.64 -24.31
C ASN A 622 28.21 41.95 -23.93
N TYR A 623 28.26 40.61 -23.92
CA TYR A 623 29.41 39.88 -23.39
C TYR A 623 29.94 38.85 -24.38
N ASN A 624 31.27 38.70 -24.42
CA ASN A 624 31.92 37.62 -25.15
C ASN A 624 31.98 36.37 -24.25
N ILE A 625 31.19 35.36 -24.58
CA ILE A 625 31.07 34.12 -23.80
C ILE A 625 32.03 33.07 -24.36
N ILE A 626 32.96 32.59 -23.53
CA ILE A 626 33.98 31.62 -23.91
C ILE A 626 33.73 30.31 -23.16
N PHE A 627 33.46 29.23 -23.88
CA PHE A 627 33.28 27.91 -23.30
C PHE A 627 34.58 27.11 -23.40
N GLY A 628 35.01 26.47 -22.32
CA GLY A 628 36.27 25.71 -22.35
C GLY A 628 36.48 24.82 -21.14
N ASN A 629 37.63 24.14 -21.14
CA ASN A 629 38.01 23.27 -20.04
C ASN A 629 38.63 24.07 -18.89
N ILE A 630 38.35 23.66 -17.65
CA ILE A 630 39.04 24.18 -16.46
C ILE A 630 40.58 24.04 -16.54
N TYR A 631 41.08 22.95 -17.15
CA TYR A 631 42.52 22.68 -17.31
C TYR A 631 43.21 23.53 -18.38
N ASP A 632 42.43 24.22 -19.22
CA ASP A 632 42.95 25.12 -20.26
C ASP A 632 43.11 26.57 -19.76
N LEU A 633 42.76 26.83 -18.49
CA LEU A 633 42.95 28.13 -17.86
C LEU A 633 44.43 28.39 -17.59
N ASP A 634 44.88 29.60 -17.94
CA ASP A 634 46.25 30.04 -17.77
C ASP A 634 46.28 31.35 -16.97
N VAL A 635 47.30 31.53 -16.13
CA VAL A 635 47.46 32.72 -15.28
C VAL A 635 48.75 33.44 -15.64
N LYS A 636 48.63 34.65 -16.20
CA LYS A 636 49.77 35.51 -16.57
C LYS A 636 49.57 36.91 -16.03
N ASN A 637 50.60 37.47 -15.40
CA ASN A 637 50.57 38.84 -14.86
C ASN A 637 49.33 39.13 -13.99
N HIS A 638 48.94 38.17 -13.12
CA HIS A 638 47.75 38.22 -12.28
C HIS A 638 46.40 38.31 -13.01
N LYS A 639 46.37 37.97 -14.30
CA LYS A 639 45.17 37.87 -15.14
C LYS A 639 44.94 36.42 -15.55
N ILE A 640 43.68 36.03 -15.70
CA ILE A 640 43.27 34.69 -16.14
C ILE A 640 43.01 34.74 -17.64
N TYR A 641 43.45 33.72 -18.37
CA TYR A 641 43.25 33.57 -19.81
C TYR A 641 42.62 32.22 -20.12
N LEU A 642 41.80 32.17 -21.16
CA LEU A 642 41.30 30.94 -21.77
C LEU A 642 41.44 31.07 -23.29
N TYR A 643 42.17 30.14 -23.91
CA TYR A 643 42.46 30.16 -25.36
C TYR A 643 43.05 31.48 -25.88
N GLY A 644 43.83 32.18 -25.05
CA GLY A 644 44.50 33.45 -25.39
C GLY A 644 43.69 34.70 -25.09
N GLU A 645 42.41 34.57 -24.73
CA GLU A 645 41.54 35.69 -24.35
C GLU A 645 41.59 35.95 -22.85
N GLU A 646 41.72 37.22 -22.43
CA GLU A 646 41.67 37.61 -21.01
C GLU A 646 40.26 37.42 -20.46
N ILE A 647 40.12 36.73 -19.32
CA ILE A 647 38.84 36.39 -18.69
C ILE A 647 38.56 37.33 -17.51
N HIS A 648 37.38 37.96 -17.53
CA HIS A 648 36.95 38.92 -16.52
C HIS A 648 36.03 38.28 -15.47
N ALA A 649 35.22 37.30 -15.84
CA ALA A 649 34.37 36.54 -14.94
C ALA A 649 34.33 35.06 -15.35
N ILE A 650 34.14 34.16 -14.39
CA ILE A 650 34.10 32.72 -14.61
C ILE A 650 32.83 32.16 -13.98
N TYR A 651 32.00 31.50 -14.78
CA TYR A 651 31.05 30.52 -14.27
C TYR A 651 31.78 29.16 -14.24
N ARG A 652 32.05 28.67 -13.03
CA ARG A 652 32.77 27.41 -12.80
C ARG A 652 31.76 26.31 -12.49
N TYR A 653 31.73 25.28 -13.33
CA TYR A 653 31.03 24.03 -13.06
C TYR A 653 32.08 22.92 -12.88
N TYR A 654 32.72 22.93 -11.71
CA TYR A 654 33.79 22.01 -11.34
C TYR A 654 33.91 22.03 -9.80
N PRO A 655 33.91 20.86 -9.14
CA PRO A 655 34.00 20.78 -7.68
C PRO A 655 35.34 21.32 -7.16
#